data_AF-A0A497QHH6-F1
#
_entry.id   AF-A0A497QHH6-F1
#
_cell.length_a   1.000
_cell.length_b   1.000
_cell.length_c   1.000
_cell.angle_alpha   90.00
_cell.angle_beta   90.00
_cell.angle_gamma   90.00
#
_symmetry.space_group_name_H-M   'P 1'
#
loop_
_entity.id
_entity.type
_entity.pdbx_description
1 polymer ?
#
loop_
_entity_poly.entity_id
_entity_poly.type
_entity_poly.pdbx_seq_one_letter_code
_entity_poly.pdbx_strand_id
1 'polypeptide(L)'
;MRKKNKFRRLSILSIFTFFGIILSSFLLININNTIFLDNGMNNWSKENILEDESFIHEPKFQSLHLSQSEESNSNEVPSSSYVIITTNNIRSNSQILDDFVQFKNACGFKVIILTEDDFGNDTGKARAINIRNWLKNKYQSENIKYVLLIGDPDPDNDDISDDSIGDIPMMMCWPLNNGTGDDYSYEESPTDYFYADLTGDWDSDGDNYYGEFGYGHYENPEDAGVDFAAEVMVGRIPVYNNDYSTLDFILNKTIYHHQSTGMEKYRILEPMAISNYDDEDGIPDYDRVDGRDLPEALWNSTISHLNINDTVLYEASGLNPVDESAFHYSLPLTRNNVINEINSGYGAIIWWGHGSETGAYRKYWDDSKEDGDGIPEKDEMNWLTFLESNDLSSIDSNNSAFIFQISCSNGYPENPNNLGYSLLESGVGISTISSSRVSWYGTAPWEPDFYENYTDNAGLGYAYMHNLLYENMSAGQALAVAKEFGGEDWGGHSWMNKMDFNLYGDPHLKYWSSAVPDIPILQSPLNESIIYSSDVKLTIKVEDLDSPLLNVTFFNASDNSIIGWDLNVPSGQNATIWWKNLTKNTTYQWYAIVSDGQTFQKSSKWSFKIAGNITPIILSVSPINDRREQVDFVELDIGVFDEDHDNLTIRFYNAASDNLLGISDIIGGNGCATFLWDDLLWNSQYSWYFTVEDGHYLVNSSVFVFYTDYLPEIMSVPTPSNGDVFENTKVRLALDIFDEDLSPLTIYFHDNVSHQLLGAVNLTMGNGTAEFLWQGLTYNTNYSWYVEVDDGIVTIQSEIWWFQIGPDPNVDTNSYENGRILEIAAFSPFFIILSFNLGVIIVVYHKLKRD
;
A
#
# COMPACT_ATOMS: atom_id res chain seq x y z
N MET A 1 -22.34 10.23 -52.42
CA MET A 1 -21.61 11.36 -53.07
C MET A 1 -20.40 11.67 -52.19
N ARG A 2 -19.18 11.23 -52.55
CA ARG A 2 -18.05 12.05 -53.10
C ARG A 2 -17.78 13.30 -52.23
N LYS A 3 -16.56 13.61 -51.73
CA LYS A 3 -15.16 13.15 -51.94
C LYS A 3 -14.31 13.88 -50.84
N LYS A 4 -13.37 13.21 -50.15
CA LYS A 4 -11.87 13.23 -50.32
C LYS A 4 -11.19 14.60 -50.05
N ASN A 5 -10.08 14.73 -49.30
CA ASN A 5 -8.75 14.06 -49.35
C ASN A 5 -8.12 14.01 -47.93
N LYS A 6 -7.36 13.02 -47.42
CA LYS A 6 -6.15 12.25 -47.84
C LYS A 6 -4.81 13.00 -47.73
N PHE A 7 -3.90 12.50 -46.86
CA PHE A 7 -2.47 12.13 -47.02
C PHE A 7 -2.00 11.61 -45.63
N ARG A 8 -1.61 10.36 -45.30
CA ARG A 8 -0.71 9.28 -45.79
C ARG A 8 0.80 9.46 -45.54
N ARG A 9 1.26 8.79 -44.46
CA ARG A 9 2.51 8.02 -44.19
C ARG A 9 3.74 8.22 -45.08
N LEU A 10 4.91 8.32 -44.43
CA LEU A 10 6.15 7.67 -44.88
C LEU A 10 6.99 7.20 -43.67
N SER A 11 7.53 6.00 -43.83
CA SER A 11 8.38 5.21 -42.93
C SER A 11 9.80 5.18 -43.49
N ILE A 12 10.84 5.27 -42.66
CA ILE A 12 12.21 4.85 -42.99
C ILE A 12 12.83 4.14 -41.78
N LEU A 13 13.33 2.93 -42.06
CA LEU A 13 14.14 2.05 -41.23
C LEU A 13 15.62 2.38 -41.47
N SER A 14 16.48 2.34 -40.44
CA SER A 14 17.93 2.08 -40.60
C SER A 14 18.52 1.62 -39.27
N ILE A 15 19.11 0.42 -39.29
CA ILE A 15 19.88 -0.23 -38.22
C ILE A 15 21.37 0.08 -38.47
N PHE A 16 22.14 0.38 -37.42
CA PHE A 16 23.56 0.04 -37.33
C PHE A 16 23.93 -0.31 -35.88
N THR A 17 24.94 -1.17 -35.79
CA THR A 17 25.24 -2.15 -34.74
C THR A 17 26.18 -1.64 -33.63
N PHE A 18 26.15 -2.37 -32.51
CA PHE A 18 26.98 -2.34 -31.28
C PHE A 18 28.51 -2.27 -31.45
N PHE A 19 29.19 -1.61 -30.50
CA PHE A 19 30.38 -2.09 -29.77
C PHE A 19 30.55 -1.30 -28.45
N GLY A 20 30.99 -1.98 -27.37
CA GLY A 20 31.00 -1.44 -26.01
C GLY A 20 32.36 -1.03 -25.43
N ILE A 21 32.35 -0.89 -24.09
CA ILE A 21 33.44 -0.83 -23.08
C ILE A 21 33.85 0.57 -22.55
N ILE A 22 33.38 0.82 -21.31
CA ILE A 22 34.03 1.35 -20.08
C ILE A 22 35.26 2.27 -20.22
N LEU A 23 35.19 3.50 -19.68
CA LEU A 23 36.07 4.00 -18.59
C LEU A 23 35.62 5.35 -18.01
N SER A 24 35.53 5.37 -16.69
CA SER A 24 35.74 6.46 -15.71
C SER A 24 35.99 7.88 -16.20
N SER A 25 35.35 8.87 -15.55
CA SER A 25 36.02 9.99 -14.85
C SER A 25 35.03 10.83 -14.06
N PHE A 26 35.31 10.97 -12.77
CA PHE A 26 34.85 12.06 -11.90
C PHE A 26 35.11 13.42 -12.56
N LEU A 27 34.18 14.37 -12.42
CA LEU A 27 34.55 15.78 -12.29
C LEU A 27 33.56 16.51 -11.38
N LEU A 28 34.08 16.94 -10.23
CA LEU A 28 33.53 18.04 -9.45
C LEU A 28 33.45 19.29 -10.33
N ILE A 29 32.35 20.04 -10.22
CA ILE A 29 32.36 21.49 -10.41
C ILE A 29 31.71 22.10 -9.17
N ASN A 30 32.57 22.71 -8.36
CA ASN A 30 32.27 23.73 -7.36
C ASN A 30 32.99 25.01 -7.83
N ILE A 31 32.67 26.18 -7.24
CA ILE A 31 33.18 27.58 -7.49
C ILE A 31 32.18 28.39 -8.36
N ASN A 32 31.62 29.56 -7.98
CA ASN A 32 31.95 30.63 -7.01
C ASN A 32 30.66 31.44 -6.68
N ASN A 33 30.38 31.76 -5.41
CA ASN A 33 30.64 33.04 -4.73
C ASN A 33 30.09 34.33 -5.39
N THR A 34 29.19 35.03 -4.68
CA THR A 34 29.43 36.45 -4.38
C THR A 34 28.77 36.85 -3.04
N ILE A 35 29.61 37.38 -2.15
CA ILE A 35 29.31 38.06 -0.89
C ILE A 35 29.09 39.55 -1.21
N PHE A 36 28.12 40.19 -0.55
CA PHE A 36 28.17 41.62 -0.25
C PHE A 36 27.63 41.84 1.17
N LEU A 37 28.51 42.33 2.05
CA LEU A 37 28.18 43.07 3.26
C LEU A 37 28.55 44.54 2.96
N ASP A 38 27.70 45.50 3.34
CA ASP A 38 27.99 46.44 4.46
C ASP A 38 26.93 47.57 4.57
N ASN A 39 26.31 47.66 5.76
CA ASN A 39 25.85 48.81 6.57
C ASN A 39 25.15 50.07 5.97
N GLY A 40 24.02 50.46 6.60
CA GLY A 40 23.60 51.88 6.69
C GLY A 40 22.13 52.16 7.04
N MET A 41 21.88 52.66 8.26
CA MET A 41 20.60 53.10 8.84
C MET A 41 19.83 54.22 8.10
N ASN A 42 18.49 54.22 8.33
CA ASN A 42 17.53 55.34 8.44
C ASN A 42 17.20 56.26 7.24
N ASN A 43 15.96 56.15 6.71
CA ASN A 43 14.87 57.15 6.81
C ASN A 43 13.84 57.03 5.68
N TRP A 44 12.57 57.15 6.06
CA TRP A 44 11.36 57.14 5.23
C TRP A 44 11.30 58.25 4.16
N SER A 45 10.69 57.93 3.01
CA SER A 45 9.65 58.79 2.40
C SER A 45 8.80 57.99 1.39
N LYS A 46 7.48 57.96 1.63
CA LYS A 46 6.43 57.61 0.67
C LYS A 46 6.54 58.51 -0.56
N GLU A 47 6.56 57.93 -1.77
CA GLU A 47 5.83 58.40 -2.96
C GLU A 47 6.10 57.51 -4.19
N ASN A 48 5.00 57.05 -4.81
CA ASN A 48 4.84 56.53 -6.17
C ASN A 48 5.35 55.12 -6.51
N ILE A 49 4.49 54.10 -6.36
CA ILE A 49 4.34 53.03 -7.36
C ILE A 49 2.85 52.72 -7.52
N LEU A 50 2.32 53.06 -8.69
CA LEU A 50 1.09 52.50 -9.26
C LEU A 50 1.48 51.27 -10.09
N GLU A 51 0.61 50.25 -10.04
CA GLU A 51 0.54 49.09 -10.93
C GLU A 51 1.71 48.09 -10.84
N ASP A 52 1.54 47.06 -10.00
CA ASP A 52 1.84 45.68 -10.43
C ASP A 52 0.93 44.69 -9.66
N GLU A 53 -0.22 44.39 -10.25
CA GLU A 53 -1.03 43.22 -9.89
C GLU A 53 -0.27 41.97 -10.35
N SER A 54 0.32 41.21 -9.43
CA SER A 54 0.54 39.74 -9.47
C SER A 54 1.78 39.33 -8.67
N PHE A 55 1.63 39.18 -7.36
CA PHE A 55 2.50 38.32 -6.55
C PHE A 55 1.64 37.38 -5.72
N ILE A 56 0.95 36.48 -6.41
CA ILE A 56 0.49 35.24 -5.79
C ILE A 56 1.75 34.37 -5.65
N HIS A 57 2.29 34.31 -4.44
CA HIS A 57 3.26 33.29 -4.09
C HIS A 57 2.53 31.94 -4.09
N GLU A 58 2.61 31.20 -5.21
CA GLU A 58 2.20 29.79 -5.18
C GLU A 58 3.07 29.05 -4.15
N PRO A 59 2.47 28.35 -3.17
CA PRO A 59 3.22 27.49 -2.28
C PRO A 59 3.85 26.37 -3.11
N LYS A 60 5.19 26.32 -3.11
CA LYS A 60 5.95 25.19 -3.68
C LYS A 60 5.78 23.96 -2.78
N PHE A 61 4.62 23.31 -2.85
CA PHE A 61 4.57 21.88 -2.59
C PHE A 61 5.07 21.17 -3.83
N GLN A 62 6.22 20.52 -3.69
CA GLN A 62 6.79 19.68 -4.72
C GLN A 62 5.78 18.57 -5.03
N SER A 63 5.04 18.72 -6.14
CA SER A 63 4.19 17.66 -6.64
C SER A 63 5.05 16.42 -6.86
N LEU A 64 4.82 15.39 -6.05
CA LEU A 64 5.40 14.07 -6.25
C LEU A 64 4.80 13.51 -7.54
N HIS A 65 5.47 13.78 -8.67
CA HIS A 65 5.30 13.00 -9.89
C HIS A 65 5.79 11.57 -9.60
N LEU A 66 4.86 10.71 -9.18
CA LEU A 66 5.05 9.27 -9.14
C LEU A 66 5.21 8.78 -10.58
N SER A 67 6.45 8.45 -10.94
CA SER A 67 6.75 7.74 -12.18
C SER A 67 6.11 6.35 -12.11
N GLN A 68 5.17 6.08 -13.02
CA GLN A 68 4.67 4.73 -13.25
C GLN A 68 5.82 3.83 -13.71
N SER A 69 6.24 2.92 -12.85
CA SER A 69 6.96 1.71 -13.25
C SER A 69 6.06 0.51 -12.99
N GLU A 70 5.70 -0.18 -14.07
CA GLU A 70 4.98 -1.44 -14.10
C GLU A 70 5.76 -2.53 -13.33
N GLU A 71 5.26 -2.92 -12.15
CA GLU A 71 5.16 -4.27 -11.60
C GLU A 71 4.72 -4.16 -10.12
N SER A 72 3.44 -4.49 -9.84
CA SER A 72 2.84 -4.41 -8.51
C SER A 72 3.51 -5.38 -7.53
N ASN A 73 4.39 -4.86 -6.69
CA ASN A 73 4.99 -5.62 -5.59
C ASN A 73 4.08 -5.45 -4.38
N SER A 74 3.14 -6.38 -4.17
CA SER A 74 2.18 -6.36 -3.07
C SER A 74 2.87 -6.61 -1.73
N ASN A 75 3.32 -5.51 -1.11
CA ASN A 75 3.74 -5.34 0.30
C ASN A 75 4.06 -3.85 0.59
N GLU A 76 3.37 -2.91 -0.07
CA GLU A 76 3.61 -1.49 0.20
C GLU A 76 3.07 -1.13 1.59
N VAL A 77 3.99 -0.90 2.53
CA VAL A 77 3.65 -0.37 3.84
C VAL A 77 3.34 1.12 3.69
N PRO A 78 2.34 1.65 4.40
CA PRO A 78 2.11 3.09 4.50
C PRO A 78 3.41 3.89 4.64
N SER A 79 3.60 4.89 3.77
CA SER A 79 4.81 5.71 3.77
C SER A 79 4.80 6.78 4.87
N SER A 80 3.63 7.12 5.42
CA SER A 80 3.44 8.16 6.44
C SER A 80 2.83 7.58 7.71
N SER A 81 3.19 8.14 8.85
CA SER A 81 2.71 7.69 10.17
C SER A 81 1.70 8.64 10.80
N TYR A 82 0.76 8.07 11.54
CA TYR A 82 -0.18 8.76 12.42
C TYR A 82 0.13 8.31 13.85
N VAL A 83 0.56 9.22 14.72
CA VAL A 83 0.91 8.89 16.10
C VAL A 83 -0.25 9.21 17.04
N ILE A 84 -0.58 8.27 17.92
CA ILE A 84 -1.50 8.48 19.04
C ILE A 84 -0.67 8.46 20.31
N ILE A 85 -0.70 9.54 21.09
CA ILE A 85 -0.05 9.62 22.40
C ILE A 85 -1.13 9.57 23.45
N THR A 86 -1.07 8.57 24.32
CA THR A 86 -2.09 8.33 25.34
C THR A 86 -1.49 7.61 26.54
N THR A 87 -2.32 7.18 27.49
CA THR A 87 -1.88 6.40 28.66
C THR A 87 -2.20 4.92 28.50
N ASN A 88 -1.43 4.08 29.20
CA ASN A 88 -1.69 2.66 29.36
C ASN A 88 -3.11 2.40 29.90
N ASN A 89 -3.58 3.29 30.78
CA ASN A 89 -4.91 3.22 31.37
C ASN A 89 -6.02 3.44 30.31
N ILE A 90 -5.93 4.52 29.52
CA ILE A 90 -6.86 4.78 28.41
C ILE A 90 -6.85 3.65 27.40
N ARG A 91 -5.65 3.21 26.97
CA ARG A 91 -5.49 2.10 26.02
C ARG A 91 -6.17 0.81 26.48
N SER A 92 -6.17 0.53 27.79
CA SER A 92 -6.77 -0.69 28.34
C SER A 92 -8.30 -0.61 28.52
N ASN A 93 -8.86 0.60 28.60
CA ASN A 93 -10.27 0.79 28.97
C ASN A 93 -11.15 1.34 27.83
N SER A 94 -10.60 2.08 26.88
CA SER A 94 -11.34 2.51 25.68
C SER A 94 -11.77 1.29 24.86
N GLN A 95 -13.05 1.24 24.50
CA GLN A 95 -13.60 0.17 23.66
C GLN A 95 -13.50 0.49 22.17
N ILE A 96 -13.25 1.75 21.81
CA ILE A 96 -13.28 2.23 20.41
C ILE A 96 -11.89 2.60 19.88
N LEU A 97 -10.87 2.78 20.73
CA LEU A 97 -9.52 3.16 20.29
C LEU A 97 -8.94 2.21 19.23
N ASP A 98 -9.11 0.90 19.39
CA ASP A 98 -8.64 -0.10 18.41
C ASP A 98 -9.39 0.01 17.07
N ASP A 99 -10.66 0.40 17.08
CA ASP A 99 -11.44 0.64 15.86
C ASP A 99 -11.01 1.95 15.18
N PHE A 100 -10.66 2.98 15.96
CA PHE A 100 -10.07 4.21 15.45
C PHE A 100 -8.69 3.95 14.82
N VAL A 101 -7.87 3.12 15.45
CA VAL A 101 -6.58 2.68 14.91
C VAL A 101 -6.76 1.91 13.59
N GLN A 102 -7.74 1.00 13.52
CA GLN A 102 -8.07 0.31 12.27
C GLN A 102 -8.51 1.29 11.18
N PHE A 103 -9.33 2.28 11.53
CA PHE A 103 -9.78 3.34 10.61
C PHE A 103 -8.58 4.13 10.05
N LYS A 104 -7.65 4.59 10.89
CA LYS A 104 -6.46 5.32 10.43
C LYS A 104 -5.50 4.47 9.62
N ASN A 105 -5.34 3.18 9.96
CA ASN A 105 -4.60 2.25 9.10
C ASN A 105 -5.26 2.11 7.73
N ALA A 106 -6.59 2.03 7.68
CA ALA A 106 -7.33 1.96 6.42
C ALA A 106 -7.16 3.23 5.58
N CYS A 107 -7.12 4.41 6.20
CA CYS A 107 -6.79 5.68 5.53
C CYS A 107 -5.37 5.71 4.93
N GLY A 108 -4.54 4.69 5.14
CA GLY A 108 -3.20 4.58 4.57
C GLY A 108 -2.10 5.14 5.46
N PHE A 109 -2.31 5.20 6.78
CA PHE A 109 -1.27 5.55 7.75
C PHE A 109 -0.70 4.32 8.45
N LYS A 110 0.59 4.36 8.78
CA LYS A 110 1.15 3.50 9.82
C LYS A 110 0.78 4.12 11.17
N VAL A 111 -0.11 3.47 11.93
CA VAL A 111 -0.49 3.98 13.25
C VAL A 111 0.52 3.53 14.31
N ILE A 112 1.06 4.48 15.08
CA ILE A 112 1.97 4.23 16.22
C ILE A 112 1.29 4.74 17.48
N ILE A 113 1.15 3.89 18.49
CA ILE A 113 0.56 4.27 19.78
C ILE A 113 1.70 4.36 20.80
N LEU A 114 1.80 5.50 21.49
CA LEU A 114 2.77 5.74 22.55
C LEU A 114 2.05 5.82 23.89
N THR A 115 2.65 5.17 24.90
CA THR A 115 2.22 5.24 26.29
C THR A 115 3.41 5.51 27.20
N GLU A 116 3.21 5.44 28.52
CA GLU A 116 4.27 5.57 29.53
C GLU A 116 5.40 4.56 29.33
N ASP A 117 5.16 3.47 28.60
CA ASP A 117 6.17 2.50 28.22
C ASP A 117 7.21 3.10 27.23
N ASP A 118 6.84 4.15 26.50
CA ASP A 118 7.66 4.83 25.50
C ASP A 118 8.26 6.15 26.01
N PHE A 119 7.45 6.98 26.68
CA PHE A 119 7.86 8.31 27.16
C PHE A 119 8.16 8.37 28.67
N GLY A 120 8.05 7.24 29.39
CA GLY A 120 8.36 7.14 30.81
C GLY A 120 7.20 7.53 31.74
N ASN A 121 7.48 7.47 33.05
CA ASN A 121 6.48 7.66 34.11
C ASN A 121 6.52 9.06 34.76
N ASP A 122 7.36 9.97 34.28
CA ASP A 122 7.38 11.36 34.74
C ASP A 122 6.01 12.01 34.50
N THR A 123 5.67 13.08 35.20
CA THR A 123 4.39 13.81 35.11
C THR A 123 4.62 15.27 34.75
N GLY A 124 3.54 15.99 34.44
CA GLY A 124 3.58 17.44 34.23
C GLY A 124 4.53 17.87 33.13
N LYS A 125 5.26 18.96 33.36
CA LYS A 125 6.20 19.52 32.39
C LYS A 125 7.24 18.50 31.93
N ALA A 126 7.76 17.67 32.83
CA ALA A 126 8.72 16.63 32.48
C ALA A 126 8.12 15.59 31.50
N ARG A 127 6.84 15.24 31.66
CA ARG A 127 6.13 14.37 30.71
C ARG A 127 6.00 15.03 29.35
N ALA A 128 5.58 16.30 29.30
CA ALA A 128 5.46 17.04 28.05
C ALA A 128 6.80 17.07 27.29
N ILE A 129 7.90 17.36 27.99
CA ILE A 129 9.26 17.34 27.43
C ILE A 129 9.63 15.94 26.91
N ASN A 130 9.36 14.88 27.66
CA ASN A 130 9.67 13.51 27.22
C ASN A 130 8.88 13.11 25.96
N ILE A 131 7.60 13.48 25.88
CA ILE A 131 6.76 13.26 24.70
C ILE A 131 7.33 14.02 23.49
N ARG A 132 7.59 15.33 23.63
CA ARG A 132 8.18 16.13 22.55
C ARG A 132 9.53 15.57 22.11
N ASN A 133 10.39 15.17 23.05
CA ASN A 133 11.68 14.57 22.73
C ASN A 133 11.55 13.26 21.94
N TRP A 134 10.55 12.42 22.24
CA TRP A 134 10.29 11.24 21.43
C TRP A 134 9.92 11.64 19.99
N LEU A 135 9.01 12.61 19.82
CA LEU A 135 8.58 13.11 18.51
C LEU A 135 9.76 13.70 17.73
N LYS A 136 10.56 14.59 18.33
CA LYS A 136 11.78 15.18 17.75
C LYS A 136 12.73 14.11 17.21
N ASN A 137 12.91 13.02 17.95
CA ASN A 137 13.82 11.95 17.56
C ASN A 137 13.27 11.03 16.45
N LYS A 138 11.96 11.07 16.17
CA LYS A 138 11.28 10.07 15.33
C LYS A 138 10.56 10.64 14.11
N TYR A 139 10.17 11.92 14.11
CA TYR A 139 9.27 12.47 13.08
C TYR A 139 9.79 12.29 11.65
N GLN A 140 11.09 12.50 11.41
CA GLN A 140 11.67 12.27 10.08
C GLN A 140 11.77 10.79 9.73
N SER A 141 12.29 9.96 10.63
CA SER A 141 12.52 8.53 10.36
C SER A 141 11.23 7.72 10.23
N GLU A 142 10.17 8.13 10.93
CA GLU A 142 8.85 7.51 10.87
C GLU A 142 7.92 8.24 9.89
N ASN A 143 8.37 9.33 9.27
CA ASN A 143 7.57 10.24 8.42
C ASN A 143 6.21 10.56 9.07
N ILE A 144 6.26 11.06 10.31
CA ILE A 144 5.06 11.42 11.07
C ILE A 144 4.38 12.62 10.38
N LYS A 145 3.07 12.50 10.15
CA LYS A 145 2.25 13.60 9.61
C LYS A 145 1.30 14.18 10.64
N TYR A 146 0.71 13.30 11.44
CA TYR A 146 -0.31 13.66 12.41
C TYR A 146 0.02 13.08 13.78
N VAL A 147 -0.32 13.85 14.81
CA VAL A 147 -0.21 13.46 16.22
C VAL A 147 -1.56 13.74 16.89
N LEU A 148 -2.16 12.71 17.48
CA LEU A 148 -3.36 12.84 18.29
C LEU A 148 -3.02 12.58 19.76
N LEU A 149 -3.23 13.60 20.59
CA LEU A 149 -3.09 13.52 22.04
C LEU A 149 -4.41 13.04 22.63
N ILE A 150 -4.40 11.98 23.44
CA ILE A 150 -5.60 11.46 24.11
C ILE A 150 -5.30 11.31 25.60
N GLY A 151 -5.78 12.27 26.40
CA GLY A 151 -5.54 12.35 27.84
C GLY A 151 -5.94 13.72 28.40
N ASP A 152 -5.85 13.86 29.71
CA ASP A 152 -6.13 15.09 30.45
C ASP A 152 -5.06 16.17 30.07
N PRO A 153 -5.48 17.31 29.49
CA PRO A 153 -4.58 18.37 29.03
C PRO A 153 -4.07 19.29 30.13
N ASP A 154 -4.56 19.16 31.35
CA ASP A 154 -4.19 20.03 32.47
C ASP A 154 -2.65 20.23 32.54
N PRO A 155 -2.13 21.45 32.33
CA PRO A 155 -0.70 21.74 32.25
C PRO A 155 -0.02 21.60 33.63
N ASP A 156 1.25 21.95 33.70
CA ASP A 156 2.01 22.02 34.95
C ASP A 156 2.56 23.44 35.10
N ASN A 157 2.00 24.19 36.05
CA ASN A 157 2.38 25.55 36.39
C ASN A 157 3.22 25.57 37.67
N ASP A 158 4.53 25.61 37.49
CA ASP A 158 5.52 25.64 38.59
C ASP A 158 5.31 26.81 39.58
N ASP A 159 4.62 27.89 39.19
CA ASP A 159 4.36 29.05 40.05
C ASP A 159 3.18 28.84 41.01
N ILE A 160 2.40 27.76 40.85
CA ILE A 160 1.22 27.45 41.66
C ILE A 160 1.49 26.19 42.49
N SER A 161 1.57 26.34 43.82
CA SER A 161 1.93 25.24 44.72
C SER A 161 0.86 24.15 44.93
N ASP A 162 -0.37 24.40 44.47
CA ASP A 162 -1.54 23.48 44.57
C ASP A 162 -2.15 23.24 43.18
N ASP A 163 -1.27 23.12 42.19
CA ASP A 163 -1.65 22.86 40.80
C ASP A 163 -2.07 21.40 40.61
N SER A 164 -3.09 21.19 39.76
CA SER A 164 -3.42 19.87 39.25
C SER A 164 -2.64 19.64 37.96
N ILE A 165 -2.44 18.37 37.58
CA ILE A 165 -1.60 18.03 36.43
C ILE A 165 -2.25 16.87 35.69
N GLY A 166 -2.39 17.04 34.38
CA GLY A 166 -2.95 16.06 33.47
C GLY A 166 -2.01 14.89 33.18
N ASP A 167 -2.58 13.79 32.68
CA ASP A 167 -1.80 12.62 32.29
C ASP A 167 -1.18 12.75 30.89
N ILE A 168 -1.69 13.64 30.03
CA ILE A 168 -1.06 14.05 28.77
C ILE A 168 -1.09 15.59 28.72
N PRO A 169 -0.28 16.26 29.54
CA PRO A 169 -0.42 17.69 29.81
C PRO A 169 -0.10 18.54 28.58
N MET A 170 -0.74 19.71 28.45
CA MET A 170 -0.22 20.79 27.59
C MET A 170 1.08 21.34 28.17
N MET A 171 1.90 21.98 27.35
CA MET A 171 3.03 22.75 27.87
C MET A 171 2.54 24.12 28.34
N MET A 172 2.82 24.50 29.59
CA MET A 172 2.63 25.87 30.06
C MET A 172 3.70 26.76 29.45
N CYS A 173 3.28 27.70 28.59
CA CYS A 173 4.15 28.67 27.93
C CYS A 173 3.89 30.09 28.41
N TRP A 174 4.80 31.02 28.11
CA TRP A 174 4.79 32.39 28.64
C TRP A 174 5.04 33.45 27.57
N PRO A 175 4.19 33.51 26.53
CA PRO A 175 4.38 34.39 25.38
C PRO A 175 4.48 35.89 25.76
N LEU A 176 3.96 36.30 26.92
CA LEU A 176 3.94 37.71 27.38
C LEU A 176 4.83 38.00 28.60
N ASN A 177 5.69 37.06 29.05
CA ASN A 177 6.56 37.22 30.24
C ASN A 177 7.42 38.50 30.22
N ASN A 178 7.90 38.89 29.03
CA ASN A 178 8.74 40.07 28.82
C ASN A 178 7.98 41.29 28.29
N GLY A 179 6.65 41.27 28.37
CA GLY A 179 5.78 42.36 27.92
C GLY A 179 6.06 43.68 28.65
N THR A 180 5.78 44.80 27.97
CA THR A 180 5.83 46.15 28.55
C THR A 180 4.41 46.67 28.81
N GLY A 181 3.99 46.86 30.07
CA GLY A 181 2.71 47.55 30.36
C GLY A 181 1.91 46.97 31.53
N ASP A 182 0.61 47.29 31.60
CA ASP A 182 -0.33 46.79 32.61
C ASP A 182 -0.79 45.32 32.37
N ASP A 183 -0.25 44.67 31.33
CA ASP A 183 -0.63 43.33 30.81
C ASP A 183 0.00 42.13 31.57
N TYR A 184 0.74 42.37 32.65
CA TYR A 184 1.39 41.32 33.47
C TYR A 184 0.39 40.35 34.18
N SER A 185 -0.91 40.44 33.91
CA SER A 185 -1.91 39.54 34.51
C SER A 185 -2.31 38.36 33.62
N TYR A 186 -1.85 38.32 32.36
CA TYR A 186 -2.20 37.29 31.36
C TYR A 186 -0.97 36.87 30.57
N GLU A 187 0.06 36.41 31.29
CA GLU A 187 1.38 36.14 30.71
C GLU A 187 1.48 34.74 30.09
N GLU A 188 0.67 33.81 30.61
CA GLU A 188 0.76 32.38 30.34
C GLU A 188 -0.21 31.89 29.26
N SER A 189 0.14 30.78 28.61
CA SER A 189 -0.66 30.09 27.60
C SER A 189 -0.32 28.60 27.55
N PRO A 190 -1.20 27.72 28.05
CA PRO A 190 -1.09 26.29 27.80
C PRO A 190 -1.27 25.99 26.31
N THR A 191 -0.34 25.24 25.72
CA THR A 191 -0.42 24.91 24.29
C THR A 191 0.01 23.48 23.95
N ASP A 192 -0.69 22.90 22.99
CA ASP A 192 -0.31 21.67 22.30
C ASP A 192 0.66 21.94 21.15
N TYR A 193 0.84 23.20 20.75
CA TYR A 193 1.74 23.57 19.66
C TYR A 193 3.21 23.22 19.98
N PHE A 194 3.55 23.08 21.26
CA PHE A 194 4.82 22.51 21.74
C PHE A 194 5.13 21.13 21.15
N TYR A 195 4.10 20.34 20.82
CA TYR A 195 4.26 19.02 20.19
C TYR A 195 4.31 19.09 18.65
N ALA A 196 4.01 20.24 18.05
CA ALA A 196 3.96 20.45 16.60
C ALA A 196 5.29 20.99 16.07
N ASP A 197 5.85 21.99 16.74
CA ASP A 197 7.19 22.52 16.49
C ASP A 197 8.21 21.64 17.23
N LEU A 198 8.99 20.92 16.45
CA LEU A 198 9.98 19.95 16.90
C LEU A 198 11.41 20.47 16.68
N THR A 199 11.61 21.45 15.82
CA THR A 199 12.96 21.97 15.52
C THR A 199 13.33 23.19 16.36
N GLY A 200 12.37 24.00 16.78
CA GLY A 200 12.55 25.18 17.60
C GLY A 200 13.07 24.90 19.02
N ASP A 201 13.79 25.87 19.56
CA ASP A 201 14.14 25.92 20.98
C ASP A 201 13.08 26.72 21.73
N TRP A 202 12.43 26.06 22.70
CA TRP A 202 11.29 26.63 23.41
C TRP A 202 11.71 27.28 24.74
N ASP A 203 12.96 27.14 25.18
CA ASP A 203 13.48 27.69 26.44
C ASP A 203 14.86 28.32 26.14
N SER A 204 14.87 29.31 25.24
CA SER A 204 16.09 29.81 24.59
C SER A 204 17.10 30.44 25.57
N ASP A 205 16.63 31.03 26.67
CA ASP A 205 17.49 31.64 27.69
C ASP A 205 17.79 30.69 28.87
N GLY A 206 17.11 29.54 28.93
CA GLY A 206 17.31 28.48 29.90
C GLY A 206 16.79 28.80 31.29
N ASP A 207 15.82 29.71 31.40
CA ASP A 207 15.19 30.13 32.65
C ASP A 207 13.99 29.26 33.06
N ASN A 208 13.61 28.29 32.20
CA ASN A 208 12.52 27.32 32.38
C ASN A 208 11.10 27.92 32.17
N TYR A 209 10.99 29.12 31.57
CA TYR A 209 9.78 29.69 31.00
C TYR A 209 9.73 29.42 29.49
N TYR A 210 8.79 28.57 29.06
CA TYR A 210 8.77 28.08 27.68
C TYR A 210 7.99 29.04 26.76
N GLY A 211 8.41 29.19 25.51
CA GLY A 211 7.64 29.85 24.46
C GLY A 211 7.57 31.38 24.56
N GLU A 212 8.50 32.02 25.26
CA GLU A 212 8.52 33.47 25.44
C GLU A 212 8.69 34.23 24.11
N PHE A 213 7.97 35.35 23.96
CA PHE A 213 8.24 36.29 22.87
C PHE A 213 9.51 37.10 23.16
N GLY A 214 10.35 37.28 22.14
CA GLY A 214 11.50 38.19 22.19
C GLY A 214 12.85 37.51 22.43
N TYR A 215 12.88 36.32 23.03
CA TYR A 215 14.10 35.52 23.21
C TYR A 215 14.30 34.53 22.04
N GLY A 216 15.56 34.19 21.73
CA GLY A 216 15.94 33.40 20.56
C GLY A 216 15.94 34.24 19.26
N HIS A 217 14.77 34.66 18.79
CA HIS A 217 14.59 35.26 17.45
C HIS A 217 15.33 36.58 17.22
N TYR A 218 15.42 37.45 18.24
CA TYR A 218 16.07 38.77 18.14
C TYR A 218 17.52 38.78 18.66
N GLU A 219 17.86 37.86 19.57
CA GLU A 219 19.17 37.85 20.23
C GLU A 219 20.19 36.95 19.50
N ASN A 220 19.73 35.90 18.82
CA ASN A 220 20.57 35.03 18.01
C ASN A 220 19.79 34.48 16.79
N PRO A 221 19.96 35.04 15.58
CA PRO A 221 19.28 34.55 14.38
C PRO A 221 19.60 33.11 13.98
N GLU A 222 20.62 32.48 14.58
CA GLU A 222 20.94 31.06 14.41
C GLU A 222 20.18 30.15 15.40
N ASP A 223 19.51 30.74 16.38
CA ASP A 223 18.62 30.11 17.36
C ASP A 223 17.18 30.43 16.96
N ALA A 224 16.51 29.49 16.31
CA ALA A 224 15.21 29.78 15.68
C ALA A 224 14.08 30.04 16.69
N GLY A 225 14.32 29.85 18.01
CA GLY A 225 13.28 29.98 19.02
C GLY A 225 12.07 29.10 18.69
N VAL A 226 10.87 29.53 19.07
CA VAL A 226 9.64 29.04 18.44
C VAL A 226 9.48 29.73 17.09
N ASP A 227 9.20 28.99 16.02
CA ASP A 227 9.09 29.55 14.66
C ASP A 227 7.71 29.36 14.01
N PHE A 228 6.81 28.63 14.70
CA PHE A 228 5.48 28.26 14.19
C PHE A 228 5.47 27.53 12.84
N ALA A 229 6.59 26.89 12.47
CA ALA A 229 6.68 25.98 11.35
C ALA A 229 6.46 24.54 11.84
N ALA A 230 5.20 24.09 11.89
CA ALA A 230 4.87 22.77 12.41
C ALA A 230 5.51 21.63 11.59
N GLU A 231 6.33 20.79 12.25
CA GLU A 231 6.83 19.54 11.66
C GLU A 231 5.76 18.46 11.57
N VAL A 232 4.81 18.47 12.51
CA VAL A 232 3.70 17.51 12.61
C VAL A 232 2.41 18.22 12.99
N MET A 233 1.28 17.74 12.46
CA MET A 233 -0.04 18.34 12.69
C MET A 233 -0.67 17.73 13.95
N VAL A 234 -0.92 18.57 14.96
CA VAL A 234 -1.38 18.12 16.29
C VAL A 234 -2.87 18.40 16.48
N GLY A 235 -3.57 17.45 17.09
CA GLY A 235 -4.91 17.64 17.65
C GLY A 235 -5.06 16.81 18.93
N ARG A 236 -6.13 17.07 19.70
CA ARG A 236 -6.33 16.47 21.02
C ARG A 236 -7.76 16.00 21.25
N ILE A 237 -7.94 14.85 21.90
CA ILE A 237 -9.21 14.50 22.54
C ILE A 237 -8.97 14.49 24.05
N PRO A 238 -9.43 15.51 24.80
CA PRO A 238 -9.29 15.55 26.25
C PRO A 238 -9.98 14.37 26.91
N VAL A 239 -9.39 13.81 27.98
CA VAL A 239 -9.99 12.75 28.79
C VAL A 239 -9.93 13.14 30.26
N TYR A 240 -10.94 13.87 30.71
CA TYR A 240 -11.06 14.27 32.10
C TYR A 240 -11.63 13.15 32.97
N ASN A 241 -11.19 13.07 34.23
CA ASN A 241 -11.78 12.21 35.27
C ASN A 241 -11.90 10.72 34.88
N ASN A 242 -11.05 10.23 33.96
CA ASN A 242 -11.12 8.87 33.39
C ASN A 242 -12.46 8.56 32.68
N ASP A 243 -13.12 9.55 32.07
CA ASP A 243 -14.35 9.33 31.31
C ASP A 243 -14.08 8.75 29.92
N TYR A 244 -13.84 7.44 29.88
CA TYR A 244 -13.62 6.72 28.63
C TYR A 244 -14.88 6.59 27.78
N SER A 245 -16.07 6.77 28.37
CA SER A 245 -17.32 6.64 27.62
C SER A 245 -17.51 7.83 26.67
N THR A 246 -17.15 9.02 27.13
CA THR A 246 -17.11 10.23 26.31
C THR A 246 -15.99 10.16 25.26
N LEU A 247 -14.80 9.66 25.63
CA LEU A 247 -13.74 9.39 24.65
C LEU A 247 -14.24 8.45 23.53
N ASP A 248 -14.82 7.31 23.90
CA ASP A 248 -15.33 6.31 22.95
C ASP A 248 -16.43 6.90 22.05
N PHE A 249 -17.28 7.76 22.60
CA PHE A 249 -18.27 8.50 21.82
C PHE A 249 -17.62 9.43 20.78
N ILE A 250 -16.63 10.25 21.18
CA ILE A 250 -15.92 11.18 20.29
C ILE A 250 -15.17 10.41 19.19
N LEU A 251 -14.45 9.34 19.54
CA LEU A 251 -13.74 8.50 18.57
C LEU A 251 -14.71 7.86 17.58
N ASN A 252 -15.80 7.27 18.07
CA ASN A 252 -16.81 6.66 17.20
C ASN A 252 -17.43 7.69 16.25
N LYS A 253 -17.73 8.88 16.76
CA LYS A 253 -18.29 9.97 15.95
C LYS A 253 -17.29 10.43 14.87
N THR A 254 -16.01 10.50 15.20
CA THR A 254 -14.93 10.84 14.26
C THR A 254 -14.83 9.81 13.12
N ILE A 255 -14.83 8.51 13.45
CA ILE A 255 -14.78 7.41 12.46
C ILE A 255 -15.93 7.53 11.44
N TYR A 256 -17.13 7.83 11.92
CA TYR A 256 -18.34 7.86 11.10
C TYR A 256 -18.79 9.25 10.66
N HIS A 257 -17.98 10.30 10.85
CA HIS A 257 -18.32 11.66 10.47
C HIS A 257 -18.73 11.80 8.99
N HIS A 258 -18.09 11.02 8.11
CA HIS A 258 -18.40 10.98 6.68
C HIS A 258 -19.86 10.57 6.38
N GLN A 259 -20.55 9.91 7.31
CA GLN A 259 -21.95 9.49 7.14
C GLN A 259 -22.94 10.65 7.34
N SER A 260 -22.52 11.77 7.95
CA SER A 260 -23.30 13.02 7.91
C SER A 260 -23.34 13.48 6.44
N THR A 261 -24.52 13.41 5.85
CA THR A 261 -24.76 13.71 4.42
C THR A 261 -25.87 14.74 4.24
N GLY A 262 -26.30 15.37 5.34
CA GLY A 262 -27.41 16.31 5.30
C GLY A 262 -26.96 17.71 4.84
N MET A 263 -27.95 18.60 4.79
CA MET A 263 -27.77 19.98 4.33
C MET A 263 -26.93 20.82 5.29
N GLU A 264 -26.69 20.35 6.52
CA GLU A 264 -25.84 21.01 7.51
C GLU A 264 -24.45 21.33 6.96
N LYS A 265 -23.84 20.42 6.17
CA LYS A 265 -22.52 20.60 5.52
C LYS A 265 -22.47 21.71 4.47
N TYR A 266 -23.60 22.32 4.15
CA TYR A 266 -23.69 23.45 3.22
C TYR A 266 -24.16 24.73 3.93
N ARG A 267 -23.95 24.79 5.26
CA ARG A 267 -24.33 25.93 6.09
C ARG A 267 -23.19 26.30 7.05
N ILE A 268 -22.98 27.60 7.21
CA ILE A 268 -22.11 28.18 8.24
C ILE A 268 -22.91 29.14 9.14
N LEU A 269 -22.67 29.07 10.46
CA LEU A 269 -23.27 29.95 11.46
C LEU A 269 -22.24 30.94 11.97
N GLU A 270 -22.61 32.22 11.98
CA GLU A 270 -21.70 33.34 12.27
C GLU A 270 -22.28 34.30 13.34
N PRO A 271 -22.17 33.96 14.64
CA PRO A 271 -22.54 34.86 15.73
C PRO A 271 -21.45 35.93 15.98
N MET A 272 -21.81 37.21 15.89
CA MET A 272 -20.91 38.35 15.96
C MET A 272 -21.33 39.33 17.08
N ALA A 273 -20.59 39.31 18.18
CA ALA A 273 -20.78 40.21 19.31
C ALA A 273 -19.87 41.45 19.25
N ILE A 274 -20.23 42.48 20.02
CA ILE A 274 -19.41 43.67 20.18
C ILE A 274 -18.24 43.40 21.12
N SER A 275 -17.02 43.60 20.63
CA SER A 275 -15.79 43.56 21.41
C SER A 275 -15.63 44.81 22.27
N ASN A 276 -15.81 46.00 21.67
CA ASN A 276 -15.83 47.30 22.34
C ASN A 276 -16.59 48.36 21.52
N TYR A 277 -16.99 49.43 22.19
CA TYR A 277 -17.57 50.62 21.57
C TYR A 277 -16.53 51.71 21.30
N ASP A 278 -16.91 52.67 20.46
CA ASP A 278 -16.13 53.89 20.23
C ASP A 278 -15.97 54.66 21.55
N ASP A 279 -14.74 55.11 21.84
CA ASP A 279 -14.36 55.87 23.04
C ASP A 279 -14.74 55.18 24.38
N GLU A 280 -14.86 53.84 24.40
CA GLU A 280 -15.25 53.08 25.60
C GLU A 280 -14.31 53.38 26.79
N ASP A 281 -14.88 53.59 27.98
CA ASP A 281 -14.20 54.03 29.20
C ASP A 281 -13.48 55.39 29.07
N GLY A 282 -13.89 56.22 28.10
CA GLY A 282 -13.29 57.52 27.82
C GLY A 282 -11.86 57.42 27.29
N ILE A 283 -11.47 56.26 26.74
CA ILE A 283 -10.17 56.01 26.14
C ILE A 283 -10.18 56.62 24.72
N PRO A 284 -9.40 57.68 24.44
CA PRO A 284 -9.37 58.27 23.11
C PRO A 284 -8.82 57.29 22.08
N ASP A 285 -9.37 57.33 20.86
CA ASP A 285 -8.95 56.51 19.72
C ASP A 285 -9.24 54.99 19.89
N TYR A 286 -10.10 54.61 20.83
CA TYR A 286 -10.75 53.29 20.81
C TYR A 286 -11.83 53.30 19.73
N ASP A 287 -11.57 52.63 18.61
CA ASP A 287 -12.58 52.39 17.59
C ASP A 287 -13.47 51.22 17.99
N ARG A 288 -14.75 51.29 17.63
CA ARG A 288 -15.71 50.20 17.81
C ARG A 288 -15.29 48.97 17.01
N VAL A 289 -15.29 47.83 17.70
CA VAL A 289 -15.05 46.52 17.10
C VAL A 289 -16.28 45.65 17.36
N ASP A 290 -17.02 45.33 16.29
CA ASP A 290 -18.30 44.61 16.38
C ASP A 290 -18.40 43.37 15.48
N GLY A 291 -17.27 42.93 14.92
CA GLY A 291 -17.15 41.70 14.13
C GLY A 291 -17.87 41.73 12.78
N ARG A 292 -18.45 42.87 12.35
CA ARG A 292 -19.23 42.98 11.10
C ARG A 292 -18.44 42.72 9.83
N ASP A 293 -17.14 42.93 9.88
CA ASP A 293 -16.27 42.83 8.72
C ASP A 293 -15.85 41.36 8.45
N LEU A 294 -15.91 40.49 9.47
CA LEU A 294 -15.54 39.07 9.36
C LEU A 294 -16.46 38.27 8.42
N PRO A 295 -17.81 38.35 8.53
CA PRO A 295 -18.70 37.65 7.60
C PRO A 295 -18.55 38.11 6.15
N GLU A 296 -18.35 39.41 5.90
CA GLU A 296 -18.11 39.92 4.54
C GLU A 296 -16.78 39.41 3.98
N ALA A 297 -15.72 39.41 4.79
CA ALA A 297 -14.41 38.89 4.39
C ALA A 297 -14.49 37.39 4.05
N LEU A 298 -15.06 36.56 4.94
CA LEU A 298 -15.26 35.12 4.70
C LEU A 298 -16.15 34.86 3.48
N TRP A 299 -17.18 35.67 3.27
CA TRP A 299 -18.04 35.55 2.10
C TRP A 299 -17.25 35.74 0.81
N ASN A 300 -16.49 36.82 0.73
CA ASN A 300 -15.76 37.20 -0.46
C ASN A 300 -14.59 36.25 -0.78
N SER A 301 -13.88 35.74 0.24
CA SER A 301 -12.72 34.86 0.02
C SER A 301 -13.05 33.37 -0.04
N THR A 302 -14.14 32.94 0.60
CA THR A 302 -14.37 31.52 0.93
C THR A 302 -15.78 31.10 0.54
N ILE A 303 -16.81 31.63 1.20
CA ILE A 303 -18.17 31.08 1.16
C ILE A 303 -18.80 31.24 -0.23
N SER A 304 -18.64 32.41 -0.88
CA SER A 304 -19.26 32.68 -2.19
C SER A 304 -18.71 31.84 -3.35
N HIS A 305 -17.52 31.26 -3.17
CA HIS A 305 -16.91 30.33 -4.12
C HIS A 305 -17.34 28.88 -3.88
N LEU A 306 -18.04 28.63 -2.79
CA LEU A 306 -18.55 27.33 -2.37
C LEU A 306 -20.08 27.35 -2.44
N ASN A 307 -20.70 26.17 -2.46
CA ASN A 307 -22.16 26.06 -2.39
C ASN A 307 -22.64 26.06 -0.93
N ILE A 308 -22.11 26.96 -0.11
CA ILE A 308 -22.43 27.14 1.32
C ILE A 308 -23.31 28.38 1.48
N ASN A 309 -24.29 28.33 2.38
CA ASN A 309 -25.05 29.51 2.82
C ASN A 309 -24.64 29.88 4.24
N ASP A 310 -24.56 31.18 4.52
CA ASP A 310 -24.31 31.72 5.84
C ASP A 310 -25.62 32.10 6.57
N THR A 311 -25.54 32.07 7.90
CA THR A 311 -26.52 32.68 8.79
C THR A 311 -25.76 33.55 9.77
N VAL A 312 -25.92 34.86 9.68
CA VAL A 312 -25.16 35.82 10.48
C VAL A 312 -26.03 36.43 11.58
N LEU A 313 -25.56 36.36 12.83
CA LEU A 313 -26.24 36.90 14.00
C LEU A 313 -25.45 38.08 14.57
N TYR A 314 -26.04 39.27 14.63
CA TYR A 314 -25.35 40.46 15.15
C TYR A 314 -25.95 41.00 16.45
N GLU A 315 -25.13 41.66 17.27
CA GLU A 315 -25.60 42.37 18.46
C GLU A 315 -26.64 43.46 18.13
N ALA A 316 -27.88 43.27 18.58
CA ALA A 316 -29.01 44.14 18.24
C ALA A 316 -29.64 44.87 19.45
N SER A 317 -28.98 44.84 20.61
CA SER A 317 -29.46 45.45 21.85
C SER A 317 -28.71 46.73 22.20
N GLY A 318 -29.29 47.51 23.10
CA GLY A 318 -28.64 48.69 23.67
C GLY A 318 -28.79 49.97 22.85
N LEU A 319 -28.04 50.99 23.24
CA LEU A 319 -28.09 52.33 22.63
C LEU A 319 -27.47 52.40 21.23
N ASN A 320 -26.48 51.57 20.95
CA ASN A 320 -25.74 51.57 19.68
C ASN A 320 -25.62 50.15 19.09
N PRO A 321 -26.73 49.50 18.72
CA PRO A 321 -26.71 48.16 18.15
C PRO A 321 -26.06 48.13 16.77
N VAL A 322 -25.72 46.94 16.27
CA VAL A 322 -25.41 46.73 14.85
C VAL A 322 -26.71 46.91 14.04
N ASP A 323 -26.63 47.69 12.96
CA ASP A 323 -27.77 47.99 12.10
C ASP A 323 -28.20 46.76 11.28
N GLU A 324 -29.51 46.57 11.07
CA GLU A 324 -30.05 45.44 10.28
C GLU A 324 -29.63 45.48 8.79
N SER A 325 -29.05 46.58 8.31
CA SER A 325 -28.43 46.67 6.99
C SER A 325 -27.01 46.11 6.92
N ALA A 326 -26.44 45.64 8.03
CA ALA A 326 -25.16 44.95 8.05
C ALA A 326 -25.15 43.73 7.10
N PHE A 327 -23.96 43.42 6.60
CA PHE A 327 -23.78 42.36 5.60
C PHE A 327 -24.38 41.04 6.09
N HIS A 328 -25.34 40.52 5.31
CA HIS A 328 -26.04 39.24 5.54
C HIS A 328 -26.69 39.08 6.94
N TYR A 329 -27.03 40.19 7.60
CA TYR A 329 -27.76 40.17 8.88
C TYR A 329 -29.00 39.27 8.76
N SER A 330 -29.03 38.19 9.56
CA SER A 330 -30.12 37.21 9.54
C SER A 330 -31.00 37.30 10.79
N LEU A 331 -30.39 37.39 11.97
CA LEU A 331 -31.08 37.37 13.27
C LEU A 331 -30.32 38.20 14.32
N PRO A 332 -31.00 38.70 15.37
CA PRO A 332 -30.31 39.31 16.50
C PRO A 332 -29.55 38.27 17.32
N LEU A 333 -28.35 38.61 17.78
CA LEU A 333 -27.52 37.76 18.63
C LEU A 333 -28.15 37.62 20.02
N THR A 334 -28.76 36.47 20.27
CA THR A 334 -29.32 36.11 21.57
C THR A 334 -29.04 34.64 21.84
N ARG A 335 -28.96 34.25 23.13
CA ARG A 335 -28.78 32.85 23.54
C ARG A 335 -29.80 31.91 22.90
N ASN A 336 -31.06 32.32 22.87
CA ASN A 336 -32.13 31.53 22.25
C ASN A 336 -31.92 31.36 20.74
N ASN A 337 -31.53 32.40 20.02
CA ASN A 337 -31.31 32.30 18.57
C ASN A 337 -30.10 31.42 18.26
N VAL A 338 -29.00 31.58 18.99
CA VAL A 338 -27.80 30.74 18.81
C VAL A 338 -28.13 29.26 19.05
N ILE A 339 -28.77 28.92 20.18
CA ILE A 339 -29.15 27.53 20.49
C ILE A 339 -30.12 26.96 19.44
N ASN A 340 -31.10 27.76 18.99
CA ASN A 340 -32.05 27.33 17.96
C ASN A 340 -31.36 27.07 16.61
N GLU A 341 -30.41 27.92 16.23
CA GLU A 341 -29.65 27.76 15.00
C GLU A 341 -28.73 26.53 15.08
N ILE A 342 -27.97 26.35 16.16
CA ILE A 342 -27.13 25.15 16.32
C ILE A 342 -27.98 23.87 16.23
N ASN A 343 -29.16 23.84 16.86
CA ASN A 343 -30.10 22.73 16.73
C ASN A 343 -30.63 22.51 15.30
N SER A 344 -30.63 23.56 14.47
CA SER A 344 -31.06 23.49 13.08
C SER A 344 -29.98 22.93 12.14
N GLY A 345 -28.74 22.77 12.61
CA GLY A 345 -27.65 22.06 11.94
C GLY A 345 -26.78 22.89 11.00
N TYR A 346 -25.47 22.86 11.27
CA TYR A 346 -24.41 23.56 10.56
C TYR A 346 -23.16 22.66 10.46
N GLY A 347 -22.42 22.79 9.36
CA GLY A 347 -21.15 22.08 9.15
C GLY A 347 -19.96 22.89 9.64
N ALA A 348 -20.08 24.22 9.64
CA ALA A 348 -19.10 25.14 10.20
C ALA A 348 -19.77 26.14 11.13
N ILE A 349 -19.08 26.51 12.21
CA ILE A 349 -19.50 27.57 13.11
C ILE A 349 -18.26 28.40 13.45
N ILE A 350 -18.33 29.70 13.23
CA ILE A 350 -17.31 30.64 13.70
C ILE A 350 -18.03 31.75 14.43
N TRP A 351 -17.60 32.08 15.65
CA TRP A 351 -18.18 33.21 16.36
C TRP A 351 -17.12 34.19 16.81
N TRP A 352 -17.56 35.44 16.94
CA TRP A 352 -16.85 36.53 17.57
C TRP A 352 -17.56 36.90 18.87
N GLY A 353 -16.85 36.84 19.99
CA GLY A 353 -17.38 37.32 21.25
C GLY A 353 -16.37 37.33 22.40
N HIS A 354 -16.84 37.78 23.56
CA HIS A 354 -16.07 37.66 24.78
C HIS A 354 -16.18 36.24 25.32
N GLY A 355 -15.24 35.81 26.15
CA GLY A 355 -15.21 34.43 26.64
C GLY A 355 -14.89 34.32 28.12
N SER A 356 -15.37 33.22 28.70
CA SER A 356 -14.89 32.65 29.94
C SER A 356 -14.63 31.15 29.71
N GLU A 357 -14.13 30.44 30.72
CA GLU A 357 -13.93 28.99 30.62
C GLU A 357 -15.17 28.24 30.12
N THR A 358 -16.37 28.67 30.51
CA THR A 358 -17.62 27.93 30.30
C THR A 358 -18.67 28.68 29.47
N GLY A 359 -18.32 29.82 28.87
CA GLY A 359 -19.29 30.63 28.14
C GLY A 359 -18.69 31.57 27.10
N ALA A 360 -19.51 31.86 26.07
CA ALA A 360 -19.29 32.90 25.09
C ALA A 360 -20.34 34.00 25.28
N TYR A 361 -19.89 35.26 25.29
CA TYR A 361 -20.65 36.41 25.78
C TYR A 361 -20.80 37.47 24.70
N ARG A 362 -21.97 38.08 24.70
CA ARG A 362 -22.24 39.35 24.05
C ARG A 362 -22.28 40.45 25.10
N LYS A 363 -21.81 41.64 24.72
CA LYS A 363 -21.99 42.84 25.52
C LYS A 363 -22.75 43.90 24.74
N TYR A 364 -23.49 44.74 25.46
CA TYR A 364 -24.12 45.91 24.86
C TYR A 364 -24.22 47.07 25.85
N TRP A 365 -24.27 48.28 25.31
CA TRP A 365 -24.43 49.52 26.07
C TRP A 365 -25.87 49.71 26.53
N ASP A 366 -26.11 49.62 27.84
CA ASP A 366 -27.44 49.58 28.45
C ASP A 366 -28.02 51.00 28.63
N ASP A 367 -29.10 51.30 27.91
CA ASP A 367 -29.78 52.60 27.95
C ASP A 367 -30.33 52.96 29.33
N SER A 368 -30.57 51.96 30.19
CA SER A 368 -31.05 52.18 31.55
C SER A 368 -29.95 52.57 32.54
N LYS A 369 -28.68 52.43 32.14
CA LYS A 369 -27.50 52.74 32.94
C LYS A 369 -26.74 53.98 32.49
N GLU A 370 -26.97 54.41 31.24
CA GLU A 370 -26.37 55.61 30.66
C GLU A 370 -26.61 56.86 31.53
N ASP A 371 -25.55 57.59 31.84
CA ASP A 371 -25.57 58.72 32.78
C ASP A 371 -25.85 60.10 32.14
N GLY A 372 -25.87 60.16 30.82
CA GLY A 372 -26.23 61.31 29.99
C GLY A 372 -25.05 61.99 29.27
N ASP A 373 -23.82 61.48 29.41
CA ASP A 373 -22.63 62.05 28.79
C ASP A 373 -22.34 61.54 27.37
N GLY A 374 -23.02 60.47 26.95
CA GLY A 374 -22.89 59.86 25.63
C GLY A 374 -21.56 59.11 25.40
N ILE A 375 -20.86 58.72 26.46
CA ILE A 375 -19.63 57.91 26.43
C ILE A 375 -19.96 56.54 27.00
N PRO A 376 -19.69 55.43 26.30
CA PRO A 376 -19.93 54.10 26.87
C PRO A 376 -18.90 53.77 27.95
N GLU A 377 -19.31 53.54 29.20
CA GLU A 377 -18.38 53.06 30.24
C GLU A 377 -18.71 51.67 30.76
N LYS A 378 -17.71 51.06 31.40
CA LYS A 378 -17.74 49.72 31.99
C LYS A 378 -18.96 49.46 32.87
N ASP A 379 -19.37 50.43 33.69
CA ASP A 379 -20.51 50.28 34.59
C ASP A 379 -21.87 50.37 33.85
N GLU A 380 -21.87 50.87 32.62
CA GLU A 380 -23.03 50.99 31.73
C GLU A 380 -23.22 49.78 30.80
N MET A 381 -22.23 48.88 30.76
CA MET A 381 -22.31 47.67 29.96
C MET A 381 -23.25 46.63 30.60
N ASN A 382 -23.94 45.88 29.75
CA ASN A 382 -24.58 44.63 30.14
C ASN A 382 -23.93 43.44 29.41
N TRP A 383 -23.70 42.37 30.15
CA TRP A 383 -22.94 41.20 29.72
C TRP A 383 -23.82 39.96 29.84
N LEU A 384 -24.09 39.30 28.72
CA LEU A 384 -24.95 38.12 28.66
C LEU A 384 -24.29 37.02 27.84
N THR A 385 -24.38 35.78 28.30
CA THR A 385 -23.96 34.64 27.48
C THR A 385 -24.88 34.46 26.30
N PHE A 386 -24.33 34.20 25.11
CA PHE A 386 -25.09 33.66 23.99
C PHE A 386 -24.90 32.14 23.82
N LEU A 387 -23.90 31.55 24.48
CA LEU A 387 -23.71 30.10 24.57
C LEU A 387 -22.93 29.74 25.84
N GLU A 388 -23.35 28.69 26.55
CA GLU A 388 -22.64 28.13 27.72
C GLU A 388 -22.50 26.61 27.60
N SER A 389 -21.51 26.02 28.27
CA SER A 389 -21.32 24.56 28.30
C SER A 389 -22.58 23.81 28.75
N ASN A 390 -23.34 24.40 29.69
CA ASN A 390 -24.59 23.82 30.19
C ASN A 390 -25.72 23.75 29.14
N ASP A 391 -25.69 24.60 28.11
CA ASP A 391 -26.70 24.58 27.05
C ASP A 391 -26.61 23.32 26.19
N LEU A 392 -25.40 22.76 26.06
CA LEU A 392 -25.09 21.68 25.13
C LEU A 392 -25.77 20.36 25.48
N SER A 393 -26.17 20.19 26.76
CA SER A 393 -27.01 19.07 27.20
C SER A 393 -28.38 18.99 26.51
N SER A 394 -28.81 20.09 25.89
CA SER A 394 -30.10 20.23 25.21
C SER A 394 -30.01 20.30 23.69
N ILE A 395 -28.80 20.22 23.12
CA ILE A 395 -28.57 20.36 21.68
C ILE A 395 -28.56 18.99 20.98
N ASP A 396 -29.12 18.94 19.77
CA ASP A 396 -29.10 17.76 18.91
C ASP A 396 -27.68 17.36 18.49
N SER A 397 -27.22 16.22 19.00
CA SER A 397 -25.91 15.65 18.74
C SER A 397 -25.80 14.92 17.40
N ASN A 398 -26.82 14.97 16.53
CA ASN A 398 -26.72 14.42 15.17
C ASN A 398 -25.95 15.35 14.21
N ASN A 399 -25.84 16.64 14.53
CA ASN A 399 -25.03 17.59 13.77
C ASN A 399 -23.54 17.40 14.07
N SER A 400 -22.66 17.80 13.15
CA SER A 400 -21.21 17.74 13.31
C SER A 400 -20.57 18.95 12.65
N ALA A 401 -20.15 19.91 13.47
CA ALA A 401 -19.57 21.17 13.02
C ALA A 401 -18.07 21.24 13.30
N PHE A 402 -17.33 21.85 12.38
CA PHE A 402 -16.02 22.42 12.67
C PHE A 402 -16.22 23.81 13.28
N ILE A 403 -15.64 24.05 14.44
CA ILE A 403 -15.97 25.22 15.25
C ILE A 403 -14.70 26.02 15.57
N PHE A 404 -14.71 27.32 15.28
CA PHE A 404 -13.68 28.25 15.74
C PHE A 404 -14.28 29.29 16.68
N GLN A 405 -13.67 29.46 17.85
CA GLN A 405 -14.21 30.20 18.97
C GLN A 405 -13.39 31.46 19.22
N ILE A 406 -13.71 32.58 18.55
CA ILE A 406 -13.00 33.85 18.77
C ILE A 406 -13.50 34.44 20.10
N SER A 407 -13.05 33.86 21.21
CA SER A 407 -13.46 34.16 22.57
C SER A 407 -12.41 33.65 23.56
N CYS A 408 -12.15 34.43 24.60
CA CYS A 408 -11.14 34.11 25.62
C CYS A 408 -11.47 32.85 26.43
N SER A 409 -10.44 32.07 26.74
CA SER A 409 -10.43 30.96 27.69
C SER A 409 -11.45 29.85 27.45
N ASN A 410 -12.14 29.80 26.30
CA ASN A 410 -13.15 28.76 26.06
C ASN A 410 -12.56 27.34 26.06
N GLY A 411 -11.24 27.20 25.85
CA GLY A 411 -10.51 25.94 25.88
C GLY A 411 -9.66 25.73 27.14
N TYR A 412 -9.93 26.43 28.24
CA TYR A 412 -9.15 26.39 29.49
C TYR A 412 -8.94 24.93 30.00
N PRO A 413 -7.74 24.35 29.85
CA PRO A 413 -7.53 22.90 29.95
C PRO A 413 -7.75 22.34 31.36
N GLU A 414 -7.55 23.13 32.41
CA GLU A 414 -7.73 22.74 33.81
C GLU A 414 -9.22 22.52 34.18
N ASN A 415 -10.14 23.12 33.41
CA ASN A 415 -11.57 23.01 33.67
C ASN A 415 -12.20 21.93 32.78
N PRO A 416 -12.69 20.81 33.35
CA PRO A 416 -13.29 19.73 32.56
C PRO A 416 -14.64 20.10 31.90
N ASN A 417 -15.22 21.25 32.26
CA ASN A 417 -16.44 21.79 31.64
C ASN A 417 -16.15 22.95 30.67
N ASN A 418 -14.90 23.13 30.23
CA ASN A 418 -14.56 24.20 29.29
C ASN A 418 -15.39 24.09 28.00
N LEU A 419 -15.82 25.23 27.46
CA LEU A 419 -16.77 25.27 26.33
C LEU A 419 -16.23 24.56 25.08
N GLY A 420 -14.93 24.65 24.82
CA GLY A 420 -14.20 23.98 23.75
C GLY A 420 -14.38 22.46 23.78
N TYR A 421 -14.13 21.85 24.93
CA TYR A 421 -14.31 20.42 25.16
C TYR A 421 -15.78 20.03 25.22
N SER A 422 -16.64 20.79 25.91
CA SER A 422 -18.07 20.45 26.03
C SER A 422 -18.78 20.42 24.67
N LEU A 423 -18.34 21.23 23.70
CA LEU A 423 -18.83 21.15 22.31
C LEU A 423 -18.45 19.84 21.63
N LEU A 424 -17.23 19.34 21.85
CA LEU A 424 -16.79 18.03 21.35
C LEU A 424 -17.53 16.88 22.06
N GLU A 425 -17.65 16.94 23.39
CA GLU A 425 -18.39 15.98 24.23
C GLU A 425 -19.85 15.85 23.82
N SER A 426 -20.53 16.98 23.59
CA SER A 426 -21.94 16.99 23.14
C SER A 426 -22.12 16.38 21.75
N GLY A 427 -21.02 16.25 20.99
CA GLY A 427 -21.01 15.85 19.60
C GLY A 427 -21.37 16.98 18.63
N VAL A 428 -21.86 18.14 19.07
CA VAL A 428 -22.12 19.27 18.14
C VAL A 428 -20.86 19.63 17.38
N GLY A 429 -19.73 19.70 18.08
CA GLY A 429 -18.41 19.80 17.49
C GLY A 429 -17.88 18.43 17.06
N ILE A 430 -17.28 18.36 15.87
CA ILE A 430 -16.38 17.28 15.48
C ILE A 430 -14.90 17.70 15.60
N SER A 431 -14.68 19.01 15.59
CA SER A 431 -13.41 19.69 15.79
C SER A 431 -13.71 21.07 16.36
N THR A 432 -13.01 21.47 17.42
CA THR A 432 -13.16 22.77 18.06
C THR A 432 -11.79 23.42 18.21
N ILE A 433 -11.70 24.70 17.90
CA ILE A 433 -10.50 25.52 18.07
C ILE A 433 -10.86 26.64 19.02
N SER A 434 -10.22 26.64 20.18
CA SER A 434 -10.51 27.56 21.28
C SER A 434 -9.23 27.97 21.99
N SER A 435 -9.22 29.19 22.53
CA SER A 435 -8.11 29.73 23.31
C SER A 435 -8.05 29.09 24.70
N SER A 436 -6.85 28.71 25.15
CA SER A 436 -6.62 28.19 26.51
C SER A 436 -6.58 29.30 27.56
N ARG A 437 -6.29 30.55 27.16
CA ARG A 437 -6.26 31.76 27.99
C ARG A 437 -6.89 32.97 27.27
N VAL A 438 -6.54 34.17 27.72
CA VAL A 438 -7.03 35.42 27.13
C VAL A 438 -6.43 35.60 25.74
N SER A 439 -7.29 35.56 24.73
CA SER A 439 -6.95 35.87 23.34
C SER A 439 -7.11 37.37 23.06
N TRP A 440 -6.34 37.90 22.10
CA TRP A 440 -6.24 39.33 21.83
C TRP A 440 -6.81 39.75 20.48
N TYR A 441 -7.45 40.93 20.43
CA TYR A 441 -7.95 41.59 19.22
C TYR A 441 -7.50 43.06 19.18
N GLY A 442 -7.32 43.62 17.98
CA GLY A 442 -6.98 45.04 17.83
C GLY A 442 -8.20 45.95 18.01
N THR A 443 -8.05 47.07 18.70
CA THR A 443 -9.12 48.08 18.91
C THR A 443 -9.20 49.06 17.74
N ALA A 444 -9.33 48.51 16.53
CA ALA A 444 -9.40 49.20 15.24
C ALA A 444 -10.39 48.45 14.32
N PRO A 445 -10.94 49.09 13.26
CA PRO A 445 -11.74 48.38 12.26
C PRO A 445 -10.98 47.16 11.73
N TRP A 446 -11.59 45.98 11.78
CA TRP A 446 -10.90 44.75 11.42
C TRP A 446 -10.93 44.51 9.92
N GLU A 447 -9.80 44.12 9.34
CA GLU A 447 -9.70 43.70 7.93
C GLU A 447 -8.81 42.45 7.82
N PRO A 448 -9.08 41.54 6.87
CA PRO A 448 -8.31 40.30 6.74
C PRO A 448 -6.82 40.54 6.41
N ASP A 449 -6.47 41.61 5.69
CA ASP A 449 -5.08 41.94 5.32
C ASP A 449 -4.20 42.24 6.54
N PHE A 450 -4.80 42.52 7.70
CA PHE A 450 -4.07 42.74 8.95
C PHE A 450 -3.38 41.47 9.44
N TYR A 451 -3.98 40.31 9.19
CA TYR A 451 -3.46 39.01 9.62
C TYR A 451 -2.03 38.74 9.11
N GLU A 452 -1.67 39.23 7.92
CA GLU A 452 -0.31 39.06 7.38
C GLU A 452 0.76 39.81 8.19
N ASN A 453 0.39 40.88 8.89
CA ASN A 453 1.31 41.70 9.69
C ASN A 453 1.21 41.38 11.19
N TYR A 454 -0.01 41.21 11.71
CA TYR A 454 -0.26 40.84 13.09
C TYR A 454 -1.39 39.83 13.21
N THR A 455 -1.11 38.73 13.91
CA THR A 455 -2.08 37.68 14.20
C THR A 455 -2.95 38.09 15.38
N ASP A 456 -4.14 38.62 15.09
CA ASP A 456 -5.20 38.73 16.08
C ASP A 456 -6.09 37.47 16.10
N ASN A 457 -6.96 37.36 17.10
CA ASN A 457 -7.79 36.17 17.28
C ASN A 457 -8.77 35.93 16.11
N ALA A 458 -9.31 37.00 15.53
CA ALA A 458 -10.24 36.94 14.42
C ALA A 458 -9.55 36.64 13.08
N GLY A 459 -8.37 37.20 12.83
CA GLY A 459 -7.51 36.91 11.69
C GLY A 459 -7.10 35.44 11.66
N LEU A 460 -6.73 34.87 12.81
CA LEU A 460 -6.44 33.45 12.91
C LEU A 460 -7.68 32.57 12.59
N GLY A 461 -8.85 32.97 13.08
CA GLY A 461 -10.13 32.29 12.79
C GLY A 461 -10.53 32.38 11.32
N TYR A 462 -10.35 33.54 10.70
CA TYR A 462 -10.56 33.78 9.28
C TYR A 462 -9.66 32.87 8.43
N ALA A 463 -8.35 32.88 8.69
CA ALA A 463 -7.37 32.06 7.97
C ALA A 463 -7.64 30.56 8.14
N TYR A 464 -7.96 30.12 9.36
CA TYR A 464 -8.35 28.73 9.61
C TYR A 464 -9.57 28.31 8.79
N MET A 465 -10.65 29.10 8.81
CA MET A 465 -11.87 28.77 8.07
C MET A 465 -11.64 28.78 6.55
N HIS A 466 -10.83 29.71 6.03
CA HIS A 466 -10.43 29.69 4.63
C HIS A 466 -9.66 28.42 4.27
N ASN A 467 -8.62 28.07 5.03
CA ASN A 467 -7.79 26.88 4.79
C ASN A 467 -8.60 25.58 4.88
N LEU A 468 -9.52 25.49 5.85
CA LEU A 468 -10.36 24.31 6.04
C LEU A 468 -11.38 24.16 4.91
N LEU A 469 -12.13 25.22 4.60
CA LEU A 469 -13.29 25.16 3.71
C LEU A 469 -12.93 25.30 2.24
N TYR A 470 -12.02 26.21 1.89
CA TYR A 470 -11.69 26.53 0.50
C TYR A 470 -10.49 25.72 0.00
N GLU A 471 -9.38 25.76 0.75
CA GLU A 471 -8.17 24.99 0.41
C GLU A 471 -8.29 23.49 0.72
N ASN A 472 -9.39 23.09 1.38
CA ASN A 472 -9.72 21.70 1.71
C ASN A 472 -8.57 20.98 2.47
N MET A 473 -7.90 21.72 3.36
CA MET A 473 -6.91 21.20 4.27
C MET A 473 -7.58 20.39 5.40
N SER A 474 -6.85 19.48 6.04
CA SER A 474 -7.33 18.89 7.29
C SER A 474 -7.32 19.93 8.42
N ALA A 475 -8.11 19.73 9.48
CA ALA A 475 -8.20 20.67 10.60
C ALA A 475 -6.83 21.00 11.21
N GLY A 476 -5.98 19.99 11.40
CA GLY A 476 -4.61 20.20 11.90
C GLY A 476 -3.74 21.01 10.94
N GLN A 477 -3.83 20.72 9.63
CA GLN A 477 -3.09 21.48 8.60
C GLN A 477 -3.58 22.92 8.51
N ALA A 478 -4.89 23.12 8.50
CA ALA A 478 -5.52 24.44 8.40
C ALA A 478 -5.07 25.35 9.55
N LEU A 479 -5.03 24.82 10.78
CA LEU A 479 -4.58 25.56 11.97
C LEU A 479 -3.06 25.80 11.96
N ALA A 480 -2.26 24.79 11.57
CA ALA A 480 -0.81 24.94 11.50
C ALA A 480 -0.40 26.02 10.49
N VAL A 481 -0.97 25.99 9.29
CA VAL A 481 -0.75 27.01 8.24
C VAL A 481 -1.23 28.38 8.71
N ALA A 482 -2.40 28.45 9.37
CA ALA A 482 -2.90 29.71 9.91
C ALA A 482 -1.99 30.29 11.01
N LYS A 483 -1.25 29.47 11.75
CA LYS A 483 -0.24 29.95 12.69
C LYS A 483 1.04 30.36 11.97
N GLU A 484 1.58 29.52 11.10
CA GLU A 484 2.85 29.76 10.39
C GLU A 484 2.86 31.10 9.63
N PHE A 485 1.80 31.39 8.86
CA PHE A 485 1.73 32.59 8.02
C PHE A 485 1.14 33.82 8.70
N GLY A 486 0.65 33.68 9.94
CA GLY A 486 0.16 34.80 10.71
C GLY A 486 1.32 35.69 11.16
N GLY A 487 1.19 36.99 10.93
CA GLY A 487 2.22 37.97 11.25
C GLY A 487 2.42 38.19 12.75
N GLU A 488 3.57 38.77 13.10
CA GLU A 488 4.07 38.87 14.47
C GLU A 488 4.41 40.31 14.89
N ASP A 489 4.02 41.32 14.10
CA ASP A 489 4.35 42.72 14.33
C ASP A 489 3.72 43.28 15.62
N TRP A 490 2.66 42.64 16.14
CA TRP A 490 2.06 42.96 17.44
C TRP A 490 2.79 42.28 18.62
N GLY A 491 3.92 41.65 18.35
CA GLY A 491 4.78 41.03 19.33
C GLY A 491 4.11 39.94 20.14
N GLY A 492 4.28 39.98 21.46
CA GLY A 492 3.79 38.95 22.37
C GLY A 492 2.28 38.70 22.29
N HIS A 493 1.47 39.68 21.85
CA HIS A 493 0.02 39.48 21.64
C HIS A 493 -0.28 38.58 20.44
N SER A 494 0.42 38.75 19.32
CA SER A 494 0.33 37.82 18.18
C SER A 494 0.89 36.46 18.53
N TRP A 495 2.01 36.44 19.25
CA TRP A 495 2.63 35.21 19.76
C TRP A 495 1.68 34.42 20.65
N MET A 496 1.01 35.11 21.59
CA MET A 496 -0.03 34.57 22.46
C MET A 496 -1.14 33.93 21.64
N ASN A 497 -1.76 34.65 20.71
CA ASN A 497 -2.83 34.09 19.88
C ASN A 497 -2.37 32.84 19.09
N LYS A 498 -1.15 32.85 18.55
CA LYS A 498 -0.60 31.69 17.84
C LYS A 498 -0.40 30.49 18.77
N MET A 499 -0.18 30.67 20.07
CA MET A 499 -0.09 29.57 21.06
C MET A 499 -1.44 29.14 21.63
N ASP A 500 -2.29 30.10 21.96
CA ASP A 500 -3.53 29.93 22.75
C ASP A 500 -4.56 29.03 22.06
N PHE A 501 -4.70 29.18 20.75
CA PHE A 501 -5.72 28.46 20.00
C PHE A 501 -5.29 27.02 19.72
N ASN A 502 -5.92 26.08 20.42
CA ASN A 502 -5.61 24.65 20.34
C ASN A 502 -6.74 23.87 19.66
N LEU A 503 -6.40 22.82 18.91
CA LEU A 503 -7.35 21.96 18.21
C LEU A 503 -7.77 20.79 19.10
N TYR A 504 -9.02 20.80 19.56
CA TYR A 504 -9.68 19.61 20.10
C TYR A 504 -10.41 18.87 18.98
N GLY A 505 -10.04 17.62 18.75
CA GLY A 505 -10.50 16.76 17.66
C GLY A 505 -9.33 16.08 16.93
N ASP A 506 -9.68 15.42 15.84
CA ASP A 506 -8.73 14.68 15.01
C ASP A 506 -8.06 15.60 13.98
N PRO A 507 -6.72 15.77 14.01
CA PRO A 507 -6.00 16.70 13.13
C PRO A 507 -6.01 16.29 11.66
N HIS A 508 -6.33 15.03 11.35
CA HIS A 508 -6.43 14.54 9.97
C HIS A 508 -7.82 14.74 9.37
N LEU A 509 -8.84 15.06 10.18
CA LEU A 509 -10.20 15.22 9.68
C LEU A 509 -10.32 16.44 8.74
N LYS A 510 -11.06 16.28 7.65
CA LYS A 510 -11.37 17.34 6.69
C LYS A 510 -12.85 17.73 6.77
N TYR A 511 -13.15 18.95 6.36
CA TYR A 511 -14.54 19.41 6.24
C TYR A 511 -15.29 18.67 5.13
N TRP A 512 -14.71 18.64 3.92
CA TRP A 512 -15.30 17.96 2.78
C TRP A 512 -14.90 16.49 2.78
N SER A 513 -15.89 15.62 2.94
CA SER A 513 -15.73 14.18 2.75
C SER A 513 -16.07 13.78 1.32
N SER A 514 -15.27 12.90 0.73
CA SER A 514 -15.63 12.13 -0.48
C SER A 514 -16.79 11.17 -0.20
N ALA A 515 -17.37 10.63 -1.28
CA ALA A 515 -18.31 9.52 -1.18
C ALA A 515 -17.63 8.30 -0.55
N VAL A 516 -18.42 7.48 0.14
CA VAL A 516 -17.90 6.24 0.72
C VAL A 516 -17.56 5.26 -0.41
N PRO A 517 -16.37 4.61 -0.39
CA PRO A 517 -16.04 3.53 -1.32
C PRO A 517 -17.09 2.43 -1.33
N ASP A 518 -17.24 1.76 -2.48
CA ASP A 518 -18.14 0.61 -2.58
C ASP A 518 -17.66 -0.55 -1.69
N ILE A 519 -18.61 -1.40 -1.25
CA ILE A 519 -18.27 -2.62 -0.51
C ILE A 519 -17.36 -3.49 -1.38
N PRO A 520 -16.15 -3.86 -0.91
CA PRO A 520 -15.22 -4.66 -1.70
C PRO A 520 -15.80 -6.03 -2.04
N ILE A 521 -15.56 -6.47 -3.27
CA ILE A 521 -16.11 -7.72 -3.82
C ILE A 521 -15.03 -8.80 -3.77
N LEU A 522 -15.30 -9.88 -3.04
CA LEU A 522 -14.42 -11.06 -2.97
C LEU A 522 -14.14 -11.63 -4.36
N GLN A 523 -12.85 -11.83 -4.69
CA GLN A 523 -12.41 -12.55 -5.89
C GLN A 523 -11.80 -13.91 -5.54
N SER A 524 -10.91 -13.94 -4.54
CA SER A 524 -10.21 -15.16 -4.12
C SER A 524 -9.63 -15.01 -2.70
N PRO A 525 -9.51 -16.10 -1.93
CA PRO A 525 -10.14 -17.39 -2.17
C PRO A 525 -11.66 -17.30 -2.03
N LEU A 526 -12.40 -18.24 -2.64
CA LEU A 526 -13.86 -18.29 -2.46
C LEU A 526 -14.20 -18.53 -0.99
N ASN A 527 -15.28 -17.90 -0.50
CA ASN A 527 -15.71 -18.08 0.87
C ASN A 527 -16.01 -19.57 1.16
N GLU A 528 -15.53 -20.05 2.30
CA GLU A 528 -15.61 -21.45 2.77
C GLU A 528 -14.88 -22.48 1.90
N SER A 529 -13.95 -22.03 1.03
CA SER A 529 -13.15 -22.94 0.21
C SER A 529 -12.08 -23.71 1.01
N ILE A 530 -11.63 -24.84 0.44
CA ILE A 530 -10.48 -25.60 0.92
C ILE A 530 -9.27 -25.23 0.04
N ILE A 531 -8.14 -24.92 0.66
CA ILE A 531 -6.90 -24.53 -0.01
C ILE A 531 -5.79 -25.46 0.44
N TYR A 532 -4.97 -25.92 -0.51
CA TYR A 532 -3.91 -26.90 -0.26
C TYR A 532 -2.55 -26.24 0.01
N SER A 533 -2.35 -24.99 -0.43
CA SER A 533 -1.14 -24.21 -0.13
C SER A 533 -1.24 -23.49 1.21
N SER A 534 -0.15 -23.50 2.00
CA SER A 534 0.01 -22.71 3.22
C SER A 534 0.23 -21.21 2.97
N ASP A 535 0.47 -20.81 1.72
CA ASP A 535 0.63 -19.42 1.31
C ASP A 535 -0.56 -19.05 0.42
N VAL A 536 -1.46 -18.21 0.92
CA VAL A 536 -2.73 -17.91 0.27
C VAL A 536 -2.75 -16.48 -0.23
N LYS A 537 -3.00 -16.31 -1.53
CA LYS A 537 -3.24 -14.98 -2.12
C LYS A 537 -4.69 -14.56 -1.91
N LEU A 538 -4.88 -13.51 -1.11
CA LEU A 538 -6.16 -12.85 -0.92
C LEU A 538 -6.35 -11.82 -2.03
N THR A 539 -7.55 -11.72 -2.58
CA THR A 539 -7.88 -10.80 -3.68
C THR A 539 -9.31 -10.31 -3.58
N ILE A 540 -9.48 -8.99 -3.62
CA ILE A 540 -10.77 -8.31 -3.67
C ILE A 540 -10.76 -7.33 -4.85
N LYS A 541 -11.94 -7.03 -5.40
CA LYS A 541 -12.13 -5.90 -6.31
C LYS A 541 -12.61 -4.70 -5.50
N VAL A 542 -12.04 -3.53 -5.78
CA VAL A 542 -12.40 -2.26 -5.15
C VAL A 542 -12.95 -1.29 -6.19
N GLU A 543 -13.86 -0.40 -5.78
CA GLU A 543 -14.50 0.59 -6.64
C GLU A 543 -14.94 1.79 -5.79
N ASP A 544 -14.88 2.96 -6.40
CA ASP A 544 -15.28 4.24 -5.82
C ASP A 544 -15.67 5.18 -6.97
N LEU A 545 -16.69 6.00 -6.72
CA LEU A 545 -17.31 6.89 -7.70
C LEU A 545 -16.50 8.18 -7.91
N ASP A 546 -15.87 8.71 -6.86
CA ASP A 546 -15.23 10.02 -6.89
C ASP A 546 -13.73 9.98 -6.58
N SER A 547 -13.23 8.87 -6.06
CA SER A 547 -11.80 8.67 -5.80
C SER A 547 -11.13 7.73 -6.81
N PRO A 548 -10.06 8.17 -7.51
CA PRO A 548 -9.39 7.34 -8.53
C PRO A 548 -8.49 6.26 -7.94
N LEU A 549 -8.04 6.43 -6.69
CA LEU A 549 -7.10 5.55 -6.00
C LEU A 549 -7.66 5.20 -4.61
N LEU A 550 -7.49 3.95 -4.22
CA LEU A 550 -7.99 3.40 -2.97
C LEU A 550 -6.89 2.65 -2.22
N ASN A 551 -6.92 2.75 -0.90
CA ASN A 551 -6.08 1.99 0.00
C ASN A 551 -6.85 0.81 0.56
N VAL A 552 -6.23 -0.37 0.59
CA VAL A 552 -6.83 -1.59 1.11
C VAL A 552 -5.97 -2.15 2.21
N THR A 553 -6.57 -2.40 3.37
CA THR A 553 -5.94 -3.14 4.47
C THR A 553 -6.66 -4.46 4.68
N PHE A 554 -5.90 -5.56 4.71
CA PHE A 554 -6.40 -6.90 4.95
C PHE A 554 -6.16 -7.29 6.40
N PHE A 555 -7.17 -7.87 7.04
CA PHE A 555 -7.15 -8.19 8.46
C PHE A 555 -7.47 -9.65 8.71
N ASN A 556 -6.77 -10.24 9.68
CA ASN A 556 -7.15 -11.52 10.27
C ASN A 556 -8.36 -11.29 11.17
N ALA A 557 -9.49 -11.93 10.87
CA ALA A 557 -10.74 -11.69 11.54
C ALA A 557 -10.85 -12.32 12.95
N SER A 558 -9.84 -13.12 13.36
CA SER A 558 -9.79 -13.72 14.70
C SER A 558 -9.29 -12.77 15.78
N ASP A 559 -8.36 -11.87 15.42
CA ASP A 559 -7.67 -10.97 16.34
C ASP A 559 -7.52 -9.53 15.82
N ASN A 560 -8.08 -9.23 14.64
CA ASN A 560 -7.96 -7.95 13.93
C ASN A 560 -6.52 -7.54 13.64
N SER A 561 -5.56 -8.48 13.66
CA SER A 561 -4.19 -8.19 13.22
C SER A 561 -4.13 -7.94 11.72
N ILE A 562 -3.27 -7.01 11.32
CA ILE A 562 -3.07 -6.68 9.90
C ILE A 562 -2.29 -7.82 9.22
N ILE A 563 -2.86 -8.35 8.14
CA ILE A 563 -2.20 -9.29 7.23
C ILE A 563 -1.27 -8.53 6.28
N GLY A 564 -1.73 -7.38 5.77
CA GLY A 564 -0.95 -6.47 4.94
C GLY A 564 -1.81 -5.42 4.23
N TRP A 565 -1.16 -4.63 3.38
CA TRP A 565 -1.76 -3.51 2.65
C TRP A 565 -1.56 -3.66 1.14
N ASP A 566 -2.49 -3.06 0.39
CA ASP A 566 -2.33 -2.75 -1.02
C ASP A 566 -2.78 -1.29 -1.21
N LEU A 567 -1.83 -0.40 -1.47
CA LEU A 567 -2.04 1.05 -1.46
C LEU A 567 -2.17 1.58 -2.88
N ASN A 568 -2.86 2.72 -3.04
CA ASN A 568 -3.04 3.39 -4.33
C ASN A 568 -3.60 2.46 -5.43
N VAL A 569 -4.50 1.55 -5.08
CA VAL A 569 -5.17 0.63 -6.00
C VAL A 569 -6.16 1.45 -6.85
N PRO A 570 -6.04 1.46 -8.20
CA PRO A 570 -6.97 2.21 -9.01
C PRO A 570 -8.41 1.68 -8.87
N SER A 571 -9.38 2.59 -8.80
CA SER A 571 -10.80 2.23 -8.76
C SER A 571 -11.18 1.28 -9.91
N GLY A 572 -11.88 0.19 -9.58
CA GLY A 572 -12.25 -0.88 -10.50
C GLY A 572 -11.22 -2.02 -10.64
N GLN A 573 -10.05 -1.92 -10.02
CA GLN A 573 -8.99 -2.96 -10.05
C GLN A 573 -9.05 -3.92 -8.85
N ASN A 574 -8.18 -4.92 -8.90
CA ASN A 574 -8.02 -5.90 -7.83
C ASN A 574 -6.92 -5.46 -6.86
N ALA A 575 -7.25 -5.46 -5.57
CA ALA A 575 -6.28 -5.38 -4.49
C ALA A 575 -5.88 -6.79 -4.04
N THR A 576 -4.58 -7.03 -3.78
CA THR A 576 -4.05 -8.37 -3.46
C THR A 576 -3.00 -8.37 -2.36
N ILE A 577 -3.01 -9.41 -1.51
CA ILE A 577 -1.97 -9.65 -0.51
C ILE A 577 -1.71 -11.15 -0.33
N TRP A 578 -0.50 -11.54 0.08
CA TRP A 578 -0.17 -12.93 0.44
C TRP A 578 -0.22 -13.14 1.95
N TRP A 579 -1.08 -14.05 2.41
CA TRP A 579 -1.09 -14.53 3.79
C TRP A 579 -0.31 -15.85 3.86
N LYS A 580 0.89 -15.80 4.45
CA LYS A 580 1.89 -16.87 4.38
C LYS A 580 2.00 -17.69 5.67
N ASN A 581 2.62 -18.87 5.56
CA ASN A 581 2.93 -19.76 6.67
C ASN A 581 1.69 -20.19 7.48
N LEU A 582 0.57 -20.44 6.78
CA LEU A 582 -0.67 -20.89 7.41
C LEU A 582 -0.58 -22.37 7.80
N THR A 583 -1.12 -22.69 8.97
CA THR A 583 -1.12 -24.02 9.55
C THR A 583 -2.13 -24.91 8.84
N LYS A 584 -1.71 -26.13 8.47
CA LYS A 584 -2.59 -27.16 7.90
C LYS A 584 -3.75 -27.52 8.83
N ASN A 585 -4.84 -28.02 8.24
CA ASN A 585 -6.09 -28.37 8.93
C ASN A 585 -6.69 -27.24 9.79
N THR A 586 -6.39 -25.98 9.47
CA THR A 586 -6.87 -24.80 10.22
C THR A 586 -7.77 -23.95 9.33
N THR A 587 -8.88 -23.47 9.90
CA THR A 587 -9.78 -22.52 9.25
C THR A 587 -9.34 -21.10 9.59
N TYR A 588 -9.15 -20.28 8.57
CA TYR A 588 -8.80 -18.88 8.68
C TYR A 588 -10.00 -18.02 8.28
N GLN A 589 -10.16 -16.89 8.97
CA GLN A 589 -11.16 -15.89 8.64
C GLN A 589 -10.47 -14.55 8.41
N TRP A 590 -10.92 -13.79 7.42
CA TRP A 590 -10.35 -12.49 7.09
C TRP A 590 -11.42 -11.53 6.60
N TYR A 591 -11.10 -10.24 6.64
CA TYR A 591 -11.89 -9.18 6.02
C TYR A 591 -10.95 -8.12 5.45
N ALA A 592 -11.49 -7.23 4.64
CA ALA A 592 -10.76 -6.08 4.13
C ALA A 592 -11.48 -4.78 4.49
N ILE A 593 -10.71 -3.72 4.69
CA ILE A 593 -11.21 -2.35 4.74
C ILE A 593 -10.62 -1.61 3.55
N VAL A 594 -11.49 -0.95 2.79
CA VAL A 594 -11.15 -0.08 1.65
C VAL A 594 -11.37 1.36 2.07
N SER A 595 -10.46 2.26 1.71
CA SER A 595 -10.55 3.68 2.02
C SER A 595 -10.01 4.53 0.86
N ASP A 596 -10.58 5.70 0.69
CA ASP A 596 -10.08 6.77 -0.18
C ASP A 596 -9.10 7.73 0.55
N GLY A 597 -8.75 7.41 1.80
CA GLY A 597 -7.96 8.27 2.69
C GLY A 597 -8.78 9.14 3.64
N GLN A 598 -10.10 9.26 3.46
CA GLN A 598 -10.98 10.08 4.30
C GLN A 598 -12.16 9.28 4.87
N THR A 599 -12.76 8.45 4.04
CA THR A 599 -13.89 7.58 4.32
C THR A 599 -13.47 6.12 4.12
N PHE A 600 -14.29 5.18 4.58
CA PHE A 600 -13.94 3.77 4.45
C PHE A 600 -15.16 2.87 4.39
N GLN A 601 -14.96 1.68 3.83
CA GLN A 601 -15.94 0.62 3.79
C GLN A 601 -15.31 -0.71 4.21
N LYS A 602 -15.97 -1.38 5.15
CA LYS A 602 -15.56 -2.69 5.66
C LYS A 602 -16.33 -3.81 4.96
N SER A 603 -15.63 -4.88 4.61
CA SER A 603 -16.22 -6.08 4.02
C SER A 603 -16.93 -6.97 5.04
N SER A 604 -17.72 -7.93 4.56
CA SER A 604 -18.08 -9.11 5.36
C SER A 604 -16.83 -9.95 5.68
N LYS A 605 -16.91 -10.76 6.74
CA LYS A 605 -15.89 -11.78 7.02
C LYS A 605 -16.01 -12.91 5.99
N TRP A 606 -14.88 -13.30 5.42
CA TRP A 606 -14.74 -14.47 4.56
C TRP A 606 -13.86 -15.51 5.24
N SER A 607 -14.01 -16.78 4.86
CA SER A 607 -13.23 -17.88 5.43
C SER A 607 -12.69 -18.82 4.38
N PHE A 608 -11.63 -19.54 4.71
CA PHE A 608 -11.14 -20.70 3.97
C PHE A 608 -10.46 -21.66 4.96
N LYS A 609 -10.31 -22.92 4.56
CA LYS A 609 -9.61 -23.94 5.36
C LYS A 609 -8.37 -24.41 4.64
N ILE A 610 -7.22 -24.40 5.31
CA ILE A 610 -6.05 -25.12 4.80
C ILE A 610 -6.31 -26.61 4.96
N ALA A 611 -6.18 -27.37 3.87
CA ALA A 611 -6.34 -28.81 3.87
C ALA A 611 -5.45 -29.47 4.94
N GLY A 612 -5.91 -30.60 5.48
CA GLY A 612 -5.02 -31.47 6.26
C GLY A 612 -4.14 -32.28 5.33
N ASN A 613 -3.18 -33.01 5.91
CA ASN A 613 -2.34 -33.92 5.12
C ASN A 613 -3.18 -35.01 4.45
N ILE A 614 -2.89 -35.31 3.19
CA ILE A 614 -3.56 -36.35 2.41
C ILE A 614 -2.54 -37.43 2.10
N THR A 615 -2.93 -38.70 2.15
CA THR A 615 -2.01 -39.80 1.80
C THR A 615 -1.62 -39.73 0.31
N PRO A 616 -0.33 -39.89 -0.03
CA PRO A 616 0.13 -39.92 -1.42
C PRO A 616 -0.53 -41.04 -2.23
N ILE A 617 -0.82 -40.77 -3.49
CA ILE A 617 -1.43 -41.71 -4.44
C ILE A 617 -0.39 -42.23 -5.42
N ILE A 618 -0.36 -43.56 -5.64
CA ILE A 618 0.45 -44.18 -6.69
C ILE A 618 -0.36 -44.20 -7.99
N LEU A 619 0.15 -43.54 -9.02
CA LEU A 619 -0.49 -43.44 -10.34
C LEU A 619 -0.07 -44.56 -11.29
N SER A 620 1.21 -44.94 -11.28
CA SER A 620 1.76 -45.96 -12.16
C SER A 620 2.99 -46.63 -11.54
N VAL A 621 3.26 -47.86 -11.97
CA VAL A 621 4.43 -48.65 -11.56
C VAL A 621 4.95 -49.42 -12.78
N SER A 622 6.26 -49.41 -13.00
CA SER A 622 6.96 -50.22 -14.00
C SER A 622 8.32 -50.64 -13.44
N PRO A 623 8.78 -51.88 -13.65
CA PRO A 623 8.09 -52.98 -14.30
C PRO A 623 6.90 -53.50 -13.47
N ILE A 624 5.78 -53.80 -14.15
CA ILE A 624 4.65 -54.50 -13.55
C ILE A 624 4.98 -55.96 -13.27
N ASN A 625 4.16 -56.64 -12.46
CA ASN A 625 4.33 -58.05 -12.15
C ASN A 625 4.45 -58.93 -13.41
N ASP A 626 5.39 -59.86 -13.33
CA ASP A 626 5.71 -60.87 -14.35
C ASP A 626 6.19 -60.29 -15.69
N ARG A 627 6.57 -59.00 -15.71
CA ARG A 627 7.22 -58.40 -16.89
C ARG A 627 8.61 -59.02 -17.09
N ARG A 628 8.96 -59.26 -18.36
CA ARG A 628 10.31 -59.64 -18.77
C ARG A 628 11.04 -58.39 -19.27
N GLU A 629 12.19 -58.12 -18.69
CA GLU A 629 13.04 -56.97 -19.00
C GLU A 629 14.36 -57.47 -19.57
N GLN A 630 14.92 -56.70 -20.51
CA GLN A 630 16.08 -57.13 -21.27
C GLN A 630 17.11 -56.00 -21.31
N VAL A 631 18.03 -55.96 -20.34
CA VAL A 631 19.11 -54.96 -20.27
C VAL A 631 20.11 -55.30 -19.15
N ASP A 632 21.33 -54.76 -19.21
CA ASP A 632 22.31 -54.78 -18.12
C ASP A 632 21.80 -54.07 -16.84
N PHE A 633 20.71 -53.31 -16.92
CA PHE A 633 20.05 -52.61 -15.82
C PHE A 633 18.54 -52.54 -16.03
N VAL A 634 17.70 -52.54 -14.99
CA VAL A 634 16.25 -52.35 -15.11
C VAL A 634 15.83 -51.01 -14.51
N GLU A 635 15.03 -50.24 -15.27
CA GLU A 635 14.40 -49.00 -14.82
C GLU A 635 13.18 -49.30 -13.94
N LEU A 636 13.27 -48.93 -12.66
CA LEU A 636 12.16 -48.94 -11.71
C LEU A 636 11.51 -47.56 -11.74
N ASP A 637 10.37 -47.45 -12.40
CA ASP A 637 9.59 -46.23 -12.53
C ASP A 637 8.34 -46.28 -11.68
N ILE A 638 8.09 -45.20 -10.93
CA ILE A 638 6.81 -44.98 -10.26
C ILE A 638 6.28 -43.59 -10.55
N GLY A 639 5.00 -43.50 -10.91
CA GLY A 639 4.26 -42.24 -10.96
C GLY A 639 3.54 -42.02 -9.64
N VAL A 640 3.69 -40.84 -9.05
CA VAL A 640 3.09 -40.49 -7.75
C VAL A 640 2.43 -39.12 -7.81
N PHE A 641 1.38 -38.96 -7.02
CA PHE A 641 0.65 -37.71 -6.88
C PHE A 641 0.16 -37.51 -5.45
N ASP A 642 0.43 -36.34 -4.88
CA ASP A 642 -0.13 -35.86 -3.64
C ASP A 642 -1.11 -34.70 -3.91
N GLU A 643 -2.32 -34.82 -3.36
CA GLU A 643 -3.37 -33.83 -3.54
C GLU A 643 -3.10 -32.56 -2.73
N ASP A 644 -2.32 -32.63 -1.65
CA ASP A 644 -1.92 -31.45 -0.87
C ASP A 644 -0.55 -30.87 -1.26
N HIS A 645 0.07 -31.47 -2.28
CA HIS A 645 1.31 -31.05 -2.92
C HIS A 645 2.54 -31.11 -1.98
N ASP A 646 2.50 -31.93 -0.93
CA ASP A 646 3.68 -32.21 -0.10
C ASP A 646 4.83 -32.83 -0.91
N ASN A 647 6.06 -32.58 -0.49
CA ASN A 647 7.23 -33.19 -1.12
C ASN A 647 7.26 -34.69 -0.82
N LEU A 648 7.49 -35.50 -1.84
CA LEU A 648 7.49 -36.95 -1.72
C LEU A 648 8.91 -37.49 -1.73
N THR A 649 9.26 -38.32 -0.76
CA THR A 649 10.46 -39.15 -0.73
C THR A 649 10.11 -40.58 -1.11
N ILE A 650 10.70 -41.05 -2.19
CA ILE A 650 10.49 -42.38 -2.74
C ILE A 650 11.73 -43.21 -2.43
N ARG A 651 11.56 -44.41 -1.89
CA ARG A 651 12.65 -45.35 -1.64
C ARG A 651 12.38 -46.67 -2.33
N PHE A 652 13.33 -47.15 -3.12
CA PHE A 652 13.27 -48.41 -3.85
C PHE A 652 14.03 -49.49 -3.09
N TYR A 653 13.47 -50.68 -2.97
CA TYR A 653 14.05 -51.79 -2.19
C TYR A 653 14.10 -53.07 -3.01
N ASN A 654 15.15 -53.86 -2.79
CA ASN A 654 15.20 -55.26 -3.21
C ASN A 654 14.40 -56.10 -2.21
N ALA A 655 13.27 -56.66 -2.64
CA ALA A 655 12.35 -57.36 -1.76
C ALA A 655 12.90 -58.69 -1.22
N ALA A 656 13.90 -59.30 -1.86
CA ALA A 656 14.50 -60.55 -1.40
C ALA A 656 15.48 -60.34 -0.22
N SER A 657 16.11 -59.17 -0.14
CA SER A 657 17.12 -58.85 0.87
C SER A 657 16.73 -57.73 1.83
N ASP A 658 15.66 -57.01 1.52
CA ASP A 658 15.22 -55.78 2.20
C ASP A 658 16.24 -54.63 2.15
N ASN A 659 17.19 -54.71 1.21
CA ASN A 659 18.21 -53.68 1.01
C ASN A 659 17.63 -52.52 0.19
N LEU A 660 17.94 -51.29 0.63
CA LEU A 660 17.64 -50.07 -0.12
C LEU A 660 18.49 -50.03 -1.40
N LEU A 661 17.83 -49.90 -2.54
CA LEU A 661 18.44 -49.74 -3.86
C LEU A 661 18.73 -48.26 -4.13
N GLY A 662 17.75 -47.38 -3.90
CA GLY A 662 17.89 -45.95 -4.17
C GLY A 662 16.79 -45.10 -3.57
N ILE A 663 16.99 -43.78 -3.62
CA ILE A 663 16.07 -42.76 -3.13
C ILE A 663 15.84 -41.73 -4.24
N SER A 664 14.61 -41.27 -4.39
CA SER A 664 14.25 -40.17 -5.30
C SER A 664 13.30 -39.21 -4.57
N ASP A 665 13.55 -37.91 -4.71
CA ASP A 665 12.70 -36.88 -4.13
C ASP A 665 11.90 -36.15 -5.22
N ILE A 666 10.59 -35.97 -5.01
CA ILE A 666 9.71 -35.22 -5.89
C ILE A 666 9.20 -33.99 -5.15
N ILE A 667 9.56 -32.81 -5.68
CA ILE A 667 9.16 -31.52 -5.11
C ILE A 667 7.79 -31.11 -5.63
N GLY A 668 6.88 -30.70 -4.74
CA GLY A 668 5.52 -30.26 -5.07
C GLY A 668 4.52 -31.39 -5.32
N GLY A 669 4.82 -32.62 -4.88
CA GLY A 669 3.86 -33.71 -4.78
C GLY A 669 3.46 -34.42 -6.06
N ASN A 670 3.95 -34.03 -7.24
CA ASN A 670 3.55 -34.68 -8.50
C ASN A 670 4.73 -34.97 -9.42
N GLY A 671 4.90 -36.22 -9.82
CA GLY A 671 5.93 -36.59 -10.78
C GLY A 671 6.16 -38.09 -10.91
N CYS A 672 7.23 -38.43 -11.63
CA CYS A 672 7.73 -39.80 -11.72
C CYS A 672 9.11 -39.89 -11.04
N ALA A 673 9.30 -40.95 -10.26
CA ALA A 673 10.60 -41.32 -9.70
C ALA A 673 11.12 -42.53 -10.48
N THR A 674 12.37 -42.45 -10.92
CA THR A 674 13.04 -43.49 -11.71
C THR A 674 14.31 -43.91 -10.98
N PHE A 675 14.54 -45.22 -10.87
CA PHE A 675 15.79 -45.78 -10.35
C PHE A 675 16.33 -46.86 -11.28
N LEU A 676 17.63 -46.82 -11.58
CA LEU A 676 18.32 -47.79 -12.41
C LEU A 676 18.92 -48.89 -11.55
N TRP A 677 18.43 -50.12 -11.69
CA TRP A 677 18.97 -51.29 -11.00
C TRP A 677 19.88 -52.10 -11.92
N ASP A 678 21.20 -51.99 -11.76
CA ASP A 678 22.24 -52.46 -12.68
C ASP A 678 23.00 -53.73 -12.24
N ASP A 679 22.94 -54.13 -10.97
CA ASP A 679 23.54 -55.38 -10.48
C ASP A 679 22.65 -56.61 -10.71
N LEU A 680 22.24 -56.85 -11.96
CA LEU A 680 21.32 -57.93 -12.35
C LEU A 680 22.04 -59.05 -13.11
N LEU A 681 21.65 -60.29 -12.81
CA LEU A 681 22.06 -61.49 -13.52
C LEU A 681 21.00 -61.82 -14.56
N TRP A 682 21.42 -62.38 -15.69
CA TRP A 682 20.52 -62.87 -16.74
C TRP A 682 19.71 -64.08 -16.29
N ASN A 683 18.53 -64.28 -16.89
CA ASN A 683 17.60 -65.37 -16.61
C ASN A 683 17.33 -65.57 -15.11
N SER A 684 17.14 -64.46 -14.40
CA SER A 684 16.97 -64.44 -12.96
C SER A 684 15.70 -63.69 -12.61
N GLN A 685 15.04 -64.19 -11.57
CA GLN A 685 13.87 -63.54 -11.00
C GLN A 685 14.31 -62.49 -9.99
N TYR A 686 13.82 -61.26 -10.14
CA TYR A 686 14.02 -60.17 -9.21
C TYR A 686 12.70 -59.71 -8.63
N SER A 687 12.75 -59.28 -7.38
CA SER A 687 11.58 -58.72 -6.69
C SER A 687 11.96 -57.41 -6.02
N TRP A 688 11.06 -56.44 -6.13
CA TRP A 688 11.24 -55.11 -5.59
C TRP A 688 9.96 -54.59 -4.97
N TYR A 689 10.10 -53.64 -4.07
CA TYR A 689 8.99 -52.84 -3.58
C TYR A 689 9.50 -51.42 -3.36
N PHE A 690 8.60 -50.49 -3.14
CA PHE A 690 8.97 -49.12 -2.84
C PHE A 690 8.11 -48.56 -1.72
N THR A 691 8.62 -47.49 -1.12
CA THR A 691 7.87 -46.69 -0.16
C THR A 691 7.80 -45.25 -0.64
N VAL A 692 6.65 -44.61 -0.40
CA VAL A 692 6.42 -43.19 -0.68
C VAL A 692 6.05 -42.51 0.62
N GLU A 693 6.80 -41.48 0.98
CA GLU A 693 6.65 -40.73 2.23
C GLU A 693 6.50 -39.24 1.92
N ASP A 694 5.47 -38.59 2.43
CA ASP A 694 5.26 -37.13 2.37
C ASP A 694 5.74 -36.40 3.66
N GLY A 695 6.37 -37.15 4.58
CA GLY A 695 6.77 -36.70 5.92
C GLY A 695 5.71 -36.95 7.02
N HIS A 696 4.52 -37.42 6.65
CA HIS A 696 3.39 -37.69 7.54
C HIS A 696 2.82 -39.10 7.37
N TYR A 697 2.56 -39.52 6.14
CA TYR A 697 2.09 -40.82 5.72
C TYR A 697 3.18 -41.58 4.96
N LEU A 698 3.34 -42.85 5.30
CA LEU A 698 4.20 -43.78 4.59
C LEU A 698 3.32 -44.80 3.86
N VAL A 699 3.34 -44.74 2.52
CA VAL A 699 2.67 -45.74 1.66
C VAL A 699 3.69 -46.80 1.29
N ASN A 700 3.42 -48.05 1.67
CA ASN A 700 4.22 -49.20 1.25
C ASN A 700 3.55 -49.85 0.05
N SER A 701 4.30 -50.08 -1.02
CA SER A 701 3.81 -50.84 -2.16
C SER A 701 3.68 -52.34 -1.84
N SER A 702 2.91 -53.06 -2.65
CA SER A 702 3.08 -54.51 -2.75
C SER A 702 4.45 -54.84 -3.35
N VAL A 703 4.89 -56.09 -3.19
CA VAL A 703 6.09 -56.60 -3.88
C VAL A 703 5.75 -56.84 -5.35
N PHE A 704 6.59 -56.29 -6.23
CA PHE A 704 6.58 -56.51 -7.66
C PHE A 704 7.68 -57.50 -8.07
N VAL A 705 7.42 -58.35 -9.05
CA VAL A 705 8.35 -59.36 -9.55
C VAL A 705 8.55 -59.17 -11.05
N PHE A 706 9.80 -59.17 -11.51
CA PHE A 706 10.15 -59.19 -12.92
C PHE A 706 11.25 -60.23 -13.18
N TYR A 707 11.46 -60.56 -14.46
CA TYR A 707 12.48 -61.52 -14.88
C TYR A 707 13.42 -60.84 -15.89
N THR A 708 14.71 -61.11 -15.78
CA THR A 708 15.68 -60.74 -16.82
C THR A 708 15.74 -61.85 -17.88
N ASP A 709 15.86 -61.51 -19.17
CA ASP A 709 15.92 -62.48 -20.28
C ASP A 709 17.14 -62.29 -21.18
N TYR A 710 17.60 -63.37 -21.84
CA TYR A 710 18.75 -63.30 -22.75
C TYR A 710 18.38 -62.63 -24.09
N LEU A 711 19.37 -62.09 -24.80
CA LEU A 711 19.21 -61.54 -26.15
C LEU A 711 19.48 -62.62 -27.21
N PRO A 712 18.69 -62.71 -28.30
CA PRO A 712 19.12 -63.46 -29.47
C PRO A 712 20.35 -62.81 -30.12
N GLU A 713 21.35 -63.61 -30.47
CA GLU A 713 22.62 -63.20 -31.09
C GLU A 713 22.72 -63.70 -32.54
N ILE A 714 23.21 -62.85 -33.44
CA ILE A 714 23.50 -63.22 -34.84
C ILE A 714 24.97 -63.68 -34.92
N MET A 715 25.16 -64.98 -35.14
CA MET A 715 26.44 -65.66 -34.89
C MET A 715 27.38 -65.71 -36.11
N SER A 716 26.88 -65.57 -37.34
CA SER A 716 27.68 -65.79 -38.56
C SER A 716 27.53 -64.71 -39.64
N VAL A 717 28.56 -64.63 -40.49
CA VAL A 717 28.55 -63.81 -41.71
C VAL A 717 27.41 -64.33 -42.62
N PRO A 718 26.52 -63.46 -43.11
CA PRO A 718 25.40 -63.90 -43.92
C PRO A 718 25.86 -64.56 -45.22
N THR A 719 24.99 -65.41 -45.76
CA THR A 719 25.04 -65.84 -47.16
C THR A 719 23.83 -65.23 -47.87
N PRO A 720 23.99 -64.50 -48.97
CA PRO A 720 25.25 -64.08 -49.57
C PRO A 720 26.04 -63.12 -48.70
N SER A 721 27.36 -63.21 -48.79
CA SER A 721 28.27 -62.24 -48.19
C SER A 721 28.23 -60.92 -48.98
N ASN A 722 28.61 -59.82 -48.32
CA ASN A 722 28.59 -58.49 -48.93
C ASN A 722 29.40 -58.43 -50.23
N GLY A 723 28.72 -58.16 -51.34
CA GLY A 723 29.31 -58.03 -52.68
C GLY A 723 29.37 -59.32 -53.51
N ASP A 724 28.75 -60.41 -53.05
CA ASP A 724 28.62 -61.61 -53.87
C ASP A 724 27.88 -61.33 -55.18
N VAL A 725 28.29 -61.98 -56.26
CA VAL A 725 27.67 -61.84 -57.59
C VAL A 725 27.09 -63.17 -58.03
N PHE A 726 25.81 -63.19 -58.41
CA PHE A 726 25.09 -64.38 -58.86
C PHE A 726 24.65 -64.27 -60.32
N GLU A 727 24.72 -65.38 -61.05
CA GLU A 727 24.25 -65.50 -62.44
C GLU A 727 22.80 -66.01 -62.52
N ASN A 728 22.14 -66.24 -61.38
CA ASN A 728 20.76 -66.75 -61.31
C ASN A 728 19.86 -65.74 -60.57
N THR A 729 18.64 -65.54 -61.07
CA THR A 729 17.62 -64.64 -60.50
C THR A 729 16.93 -65.19 -59.25
N LYS A 730 17.55 -66.18 -58.58
CA LYS A 730 17.10 -66.78 -57.32
C LYS A 730 18.30 -66.91 -56.40
N VAL A 731 18.29 -66.22 -55.26
CA VAL A 731 19.40 -66.17 -54.30
C VAL A 731 18.91 -66.63 -52.93
N ARG A 732 19.69 -67.50 -52.27
CA ARG A 732 19.41 -67.98 -50.92
C ARG A 732 20.05 -67.03 -49.91
N LEU A 733 19.21 -66.45 -49.07
CA LEU A 733 19.57 -65.68 -47.88
C LEU A 733 19.65 -66.63 -46.70
N ALA A 734 20.75 -66.61 -45.95
CA ALA A 734 20.95 -67.47 -44.80
C ALA A 734 21.85 -66.82 -43.77
N LEU A 735 21.56 -67.04 -42.49
CA LEU A 735 22.39 -66.65 -41.36
C LEU A 735 22.16 -67.57 -40.16
N ASP A 736 23.18 -67.77 -39.34
CA ASP A 736 23.04 -68.50 -38.07
C ASP A 736 22.67 -67.54 -36.96
N ILE A 737 21.62 -67.90 -36.23
CA ILE A 737 21.11 -67.13 -35.10
C ILE A 737 21.02 -68.06 -33.90
N PHE A 738 21.29 -67.52 -32.73
CA PHE A 738 21.33 -68.26 -31.48
C PHE A 738 20.76 -67.42 -30.35
N ASP A 739 19.79 -67.95 -29.63
CA ASP A 739 19.41 -67.49 -28.30
C ASP A 739 20.06 -68.40 -27.25
N GLU A 740 20.62 -67.81 -26.20
CA GLU A 740 21.29 -68.53 -25.13
C GLU A 740 20.32 -69.40 -24.31
N ASP A 741 19.06 -68.98 -24.19
CA ASP A 741 18.03 -69.71 -23.45
C ASP A 741 17.28 -70.76 -24.30
N LEU A 742 17.57 -70.82 -25.60
CA LEU A 742 16.93 -71.67 -26.60
C LEU A 742 15.43 -71.37 -26.82
N SER A 743 14.98 -70.16 -26.54
CA SER A 743 13.61 -69.68 -26.80
C SER A 743 13.30 -69.66 -28.30
N PRO A 744 12.08 -70.06 -28.73
CA PRO A 744 11.75 -70.09 -30.16
C PRO A 744 11.90 -68.73 -30.83
N LEU A 745 12.69 -68.66 -31.91
CA LEU A 745 12.92 -67.41 -32.66
C LEU A 745 12.10 -67.38 -33.94
N THR A 746 11.62 -66.20 -34.32
CA THR A 746 11.02 -65.88 -35.62
C THR A 746 11.89 -64.86 -36.33
N ILE A 747 12.37 -65.21 -37.52
CA ILE A 747 13.32 -64.41 -38.30
C ILE A 747 12.62 -63.91 -39.55
N TYR A 748 12.43 -62.61 -39.65
CA TYR A 748 11.81 -61.95 -40.79
C TYR A 748 12.89 -61.42 -41.73
N PHE A 749 12.85 -61.79 -43.01
CA PHE A 749 13.77 -61.31 -44.04
C PHE A 749 13.14 -60.14 -44.80
N HIS A 750 13.86 -59.04 -44.94
CA HIS A 750 13.35 -57.82 -45.58
C HIS A 750 14.23 -57.39 -46.76
N ASP A 751 13.59 -56.87 -47.81
CA ASP A 751 14.29 -56.07 -48.82
C ASP A 751 14.59 -54.70 -48.21
N ASN A 752 15.87 -54.34 -48.13
CA ASN A 752 16.29 -53.08 -47.54
C ASN A 752 15.85 -51.85 -48.35
N VAL A 753 15.66 -51.96 -49.66
CA VAL A 753 15.26 -50.80 -50.47
C VAL A 753 13.79 -50.48 -50.33
N SER A 754 12.93 -51.50 -50.33
CA SER A 754 11.47 -51.34 -50.25
C SER A 754 10.90 -51.51 -48.83
N HIS A 755 11.71 -51.99 -47.88
CA HIS A 755 11.30 -52.48 -46.56
C HIS A 755 10.25 -53.61 -46.60
N GLN A 756 10.02 -54.21 -47.77
CA GLN A 756 9.03 -55.26 -47.93
C GLN A 756 9.51 -56.55 -47.26
N LEU A 757 8.65 -57.15 -46.44
CA LEU A 757 8.85 -58.51 -45.91
C LEU A 757 8.89 -59.51 -47.06
N LEU A 758 10.05 -60.17 -47.20
CA LEU A 758 10.30 -61.21 -48.19
C LEU A 758 9.74 -62.55 -47.71
N GLY A 759 9.94 -62.86 -46.43
CA GLY A 759 9.42 -64.06 -45.78
C GLY A 759 9.91 -64.19 -44.34
N ALA A 760 9.38 -65.18 -43.62
CA ALA A 760 9.73 -65.45 -42.23
C ALA A 760 10.15 -66.91 -42.03
N VAL A 761 11.06 -67.16 -41.10
CA VAL A 761 11.56 -68.49 -40.72
C VAL A 761 11.47 -68.64 -39.21
N ASN A 762 10.91 -69.75 -38.73
CA ASN A 762 10.82 -70.02 -37.30
C ASN A 762 11.86 -71.07 -36.88
N LEU A 763 12.68 -70.76 -35.89
CA LEU A 763 13.62 -71.67 -35.24
C LEU A 763 13.04 -72.12 -33.90
N THR A 764 12.48 -73.33 -33.84
CA THR A 764 11.73 -73.81 -32.66
C THR A 764 12.61 -74.17 -31.46
N MET A 765 13.94 -74.19 -31.60
CA MET A 765 14.89 -74.48 -30.52
C MET A 765 15.79 -73.27 -30.20
N GLY A 766 15.39 -72.07 -30.65
CA GLY A 766 16.13 -70.83 -30.45
C GLY A 766 17.49 -70.75 -31.10
N ASN A 767 17.89 -71.75 -31.86
CA ASN A 767 19.17 -71.75 -32.55
C ASN A 767 19.10 -72.44 -33.91
N GLY A 768 20.01 -72.04 -34.79
CA GLY A 768 20.21 -72.66 -36.09
C GLY A 768 20.31 -71.66 -37.23
N THR A 769 20.41 -72.20 -38.44
CA THR A 769 20.48 -71.41 -39.67
C THR A 769 19.08 -71.05 -40.14
N ALA A 770 18.73 -69.76 -40.13
CA ALA A 770 17.53 -69.27 -40.78
C ALA A 770 17.81 -69.10 -42.27
N GLU A 771 16.99 -69.69 -43.14
CA GLU A 771 17.22 -69.70 -44.59
C GLU A 771 15.97 -69.32 -45.38
N PHE A 772 16.13 -68.40 -46.33
CA PHE A 772 15.06 -67.94 -47.19
C PHE A 772 15.52 -67.84 -48.66
N LEU A 773 14.66 -68.21 -49.62
CA LEU A 773 14.97 -68.12 -51.05
C LEU A 773 14.30 -66.89 -51.68
N TRP A 774 15.07 -65.85 -51.98
CA TRP A 774 14.58 -64.67 -52.68
C TRP A 774 14.53 -64.93 -54.19
N GLN A 775 13.32 -64.93 -54.75
CA GLN A 775 13.05 -65.23 -56.17
C GLN A 775 12.52 -64.00 -56.91
N GLY A 776 12.68 -63.98 -58.24
CA GLY A 776 12.15 -62.91 -59.09
C GLY A 776 13.09 -61.71 -59.25
N LEU A 777 14.38 -61.92 -59.01
CA LEU A 777 15.42 -60.90 -59.15
C LEU A 777 15.69 -60.60 -60.64
N THR A 778 16.22 -59.42 -60.95
CA THR A 778 16.50 -58.97 -62.32
C THR A 778 18.00 -58.90 -62.57
N TYR A 779 18.42 -59.26 -63.78
CA TYR A 779 19.83 -59.17 -64.21
C TYR A 779 20.32 -57.72 -64.22
N ASN A 780 21.62 -57.54 -63.93
CA ASN A 780 22.29 -56.23 -63.79
C ASN A 780 21.76 -55.34 -62.64
N THR A 781 21.25 -55.95 -61.57
CA THR A 781 20.67 -55.21 -60.43
C THR A 781 21.38 -55.58 -59.12
N ASN A 782 21.60 -54.57 -58.26
CA ASN A 782 22.08 -54.76 -56.90
C ASN A 782 20.89 -54.89 -55.95
N TYR A 783 20.97 -55.83 -55.02
CA TYR A 783 19.97 -56.08 -54.00
C TYR A 783 20.59 -55.95 -52.62
N SER A 784 19.83 -55.44 -51.66
CA SER A 784 20.22 -55.35 -50.26
C SER A 784 19.10 -55.86 -49.36
N TRP A 785 19.45 -56.48 -48.24
CA TRP A 785 18.51 -57.11 -47.31
C TRP A 785 19.01 -57.01 -45.86
N TYR A 786 18.09 -57.16 -44.93
CA TYR A 786 18.35 -57.31 -43.50
C TYR A 786 17.36 -58.31 -42.90
N VAL A 787 17.59 -58.71 -41.66
CA VAL A 787 16.61 -59.51 -40.90
C VAL A 787 16.19 -58.84 -39.61
N GLU A 788 14.96 -59.11 -39.20
CA GLU A 788 14.46 -58.87 -37.85
C GLU A 788 14.31 -60.22 -37.14
N VAL A 789 14.91 -60.37 -35.96
CA VAL A 789 14.87 -61.60 -35.15
C VAL A 789 14.01 -61.32 -33.93
N ASP A 790 12.93 -62.07 -33.77
CA ASP A 790 11.89 -61.91 -32.75
C ASP A 790 11.76 -63.19 -31.91
N ASP A 791 12.04 -63.12 -30.61
CA ASP A 791 11.87 -64.24 -29.66
C ASP A 791 10.44 -64.31 -29.05
N GLY A 792 9.55 -63.41 -29.47
CA GLY A 792 8.20 -63.25 -28.93
C GLY A 792 8.11 -62.26 -27.76
N ILE A 793 9.23 -61.71 -27.31
CA ILE A 793 9.37 -60.68 -26.27
C ILE A 793 10.05 -59.43 -26.87
N VAL A 794 11.13 -59.61 -27.62
CA VAL A 794 11.93 -58.56 -28.25
C VAL A 794 12.23 -58.89 -29.71
N THR A 795 12.22 -57.85 -30.55
CA THR A 795 12.67 -57.91 -31.94
C THR A 795 13.94 -57.10 -32.14
N ILE A 796 15.04 -57.73 -32.55
CA ILE A 796 16.29 -57.06 -32.93
C ILE A 796 16.48 -57.03 -34.45
N GLN A 797 17.11 -55.99 -34.98
CA GLN A 797 17.41 -55.87 -36.40
C GLN A 797 18.90 -56.14 -36.67
N SER A 798 19.19 -56.92 -37.71
CA SER A 798 20.55 -57.11 -38.19
C SER A 798 21.11 -55.86 -38.89
N GLU A 799 22.42 -55.88 -39.16
CA GLU A 799 23.02 -54.99 -40.16
C GLU A 799 22.48 -55.29 -41.57
N ILE A 800 22.72 -54.37 -42.51
CA ILE A 800 22.26 -54.47 -43.90
C ILE A 800 23.35 -55.14 -44.76
N TRP A 801 22.95 -56.14 -45.52
CA TRP A 801 23.83 -56.86 -46.45
C TRP A 801 23.40 -56.70 -47.90
N TRP A 802 24.31 -56.89 -48.85
CA TRP A 802 24.03 -56.69 -50.27
C TRP A 802 24.76 -57.67 -51.21
N PHE A 803 24.16 -57.92 -52.38
CA PHE A 803 24.71 -58.75 -53.45
C PHE A 803 24.26 -58.22 -54.83
N GLN A 804 24.85 -58.72 -55.92
CA GLN A 804 24.53 -58.32 -57.29
C GLN A 804 24.08 -59.52 -58.13
N ILE A 805 23.09 -59.31 -59.01
CA ILE A 805 22.82 -60.24 -60.12
C ILE A 805 23.57 -59.75 -61.35
N GLY A 806 24.42 -60.60 -61.92
CA GLY A 806 25.21 -60.34 -63.12
C GLY A 806 24.36 -60.14 -64.39
N PRO A 807 24.98 -59.95 -65.56
CA PRO A 807 24.25 -59.85 -66.83
C PRO A 807 23.54 -61.16 -67.20
N ASP A 808 22.46 -61.06 -67.99
CA ASP A 808 21.72 -62.25 -68.45
C ASP A 808 22.62 -63.15 -69.30
N PRO A 809 22.88 -64.40 -68.87
CA PRO A 809 23.77 -65.31 -69.59
C PRO A 809 23.23 -65.73 -70.98
N ASN A 810 21.99 -65.39 -71.32
CA ASN A 810 21.37 -65.66 -72.62
C ASN A 810 21.44 -64.48 -73.61
N VAL A 811 22.07 -63.35 -73.25
CA VAL A 811 22.26 -62.20 -74.14
C VAL A 811 23.66 -62.25 -74.78
N ASP A 812 23.71 -62.56 -76.07
CA ASP A 812 24.94 -62.60 -76.89
C ASP A 812 25.50 -61.19 -77.10
N THR A 813 26.70 -60.92 -76.56
CA THR A 813 27.31 -59.57 -76.53
C THR A 813 28.26 -59.29 -77.71
N ASN A 814 28.21 -60.07 -78.79
CA ASN A 814 29.03 -59.80 -79.99
C ASN A 814 28.27 -59.12 -81.14
N SER A 815 28.13 -57.79 -81.06
CA SER A 815 28.14 -56.94 -82.27
C SER A 815 28.93 -55.64 -82.03
N TYR A 816 30.18 -55.65 -82.52
CA TYR A 816 31.04 -54.57 -83.04
C TYR A 816 30.31 -53.22 -83.32
N GLU A 817 30.86 -52.01 -83.19
CA GLU A 817 32.24 -51.51 -83.08
C GLU A 817 32.22 -49.96 -82.87
N ASN A 818 33.34 -49.43 -82.35
CA ASN A 818 33.97 -48.14 -82.67
C ASN A 818 33.36 -46.78 -82.20
N GLY A 819 34.06 -46.13 -81.26
CA GLY A 819 34.16 -44.66 -81.28
C GLY A 819 34.58 -43.89 -80.02
N ARG A 820 35.86 -44.02 -79.61
CA ARG A 820 36.68 -43.08 -78.80
C ARG A 820 36.68 -43.10 -77.26
N ILE A 821 37.93 -43.09 -76.80
CA ILE A 821 38.54 -43.15 -75.46
C ILE A 821 38.56 -41.77 -74.79
N LEU A 822 38.35 -41.72 -73.46
CA LEU A 822 39.29 -41.09 -72.51
C LEU A 822 38.94 -41.49 -71.06
N GLU A 823 39.93 -42.12 -70.42
CA GLU A 823 40.01 -42.43 -68.98
C GLU A 823 39.83 -41.16 -68.12
N ILE A 824 39.32 -41.31 -66.90
CA ILE A 824 40.08 -41.03 -65.65
C ILE A 824 39.21 -41.33 -64.41
N ALA A 825 39.78 -42.18 -63.56
CA ALA A 825 39.70 -42.30 -62.10
C ALA A 825 38.35 -42.50 -61.39
N ALA A 826 38.28 -43.68 -60.77
CA ALA A 826 37.53 -44.00 -59.57
C ALA A 826 37.69 -42.94 -58.47
N PHE A 827 36.66 -42.75 -57.63
CA PHE A 827 36.84 -42.72 -56.17
C PHE A 827 35.52 -43.07 -55.45
N SER A 828 35.65 -43.99 -54.51
CA SER A 828 34.66 -44.45 -53.51
C SER A 828 34.18 -43.31 -52.60
N PRO A 829 33.06 -43.53 -51.88
CA PRO A 829 33.07 -43.17 -50.47
C PRO A 829 32.76 -44.38 -49.57
N PHE A 830 33.70 -44.66 -48.67
CA PHE A 830 33.53 -45.46 -47.47
C PHE A 830 33.05 -44.55 -46.32
N PHE A 831 32.13 -45.07 -45.50
CA PHE A 831 31.89 -44.86 -44.07
C PHE A 831 32.23 -43.51 -43.38
N ILE A 832 31.30 -43.02 -42.54
CA ILE A 832 31.39 -43.09 -41.05
C ILE A 832 30.11 -42.52 -40.40
N ILE A 833 29.81 -43.11 -39.26
CA ILE A 833 28.67 -43.07 -38.33
C ILE A 833 28.50 -41.74 -37.57
N LEU A 834 27.28 -41.57 -37.04
CA LEU A 834 26.75 -40.61 -36.07
C LEU A 834 27.74 -39.94 -35.10
N SER A 835 27.40 -38.69 -34.74
CA SER A 835 27.19 -38.30 -33.34
C SER A 835 26.23 -37.10 -33.26
N PHE A 836 25.10 -37.26 -32.57
CA PHE A 836 24.32 -36.14 -32.03
C PHE A 836 24.90 -35.76 -30.67
N ASN A 837 25.13 -34.46 -30.44
CA ASN A 837 24.74 -33.83 -29.17
C ASN A 837 24.63 -32.30 -29.28
N LEU A 838 23.50 -31.84 -28.72
CA LEU A 838 23.11 -30.50 -28.27
C LEU A 838 23.29 -29.26 -29.17
N GLY A 839 22.17 -28.55 -29.37
CA GLY A 839 22.18 -27.13 -29.68
C GLY A 839 20.89 -26.64 -30.31
N VAL A 840 19.90 -26.36 -29.48
CA VAL A 840 18.65 -25.66 -29.83
C VAL A 840 18.96 -24.40 -30.65
N ILE A 841 18.50 -24.36 -31.90
CA ILE A 841 18.33 -23.12 -32.67
C ILE A 841 16.87 -23.04 -33.11
N ILE A 842 16.24 -21.96 -32.65
CA ILE A 842 14.89 -21.52 -32.92
C ILE A 842 14.69 -21.33 -34.43
N VAL A 843 13.70 -22.03 -34.98
CA VAL A 843 13.23 -21.91 -36.36
C VAL A 843 12.39 -20.64 -36.50
N VAL A 844 12.86 -19.69 -37.31
CA VAL A 844 12.03 -18.63 -37.91
C VAL A 844 11.37 -19.21 -39.17
N TYR A 845 10.05 -19.38 -39.13
CA TYR A 845 9.25 -19.76 -40.29
C TYR A 845 8.90 -18.51 -41.12
N HIS A 846 9.38 -18.44 -42.37
CA HIS A 846 8.79 -17.61 -43.41
C HIS A 846 8.27 -18.51 -44.53
N LYS A 847 6.94 -18.50 -44.69
CA LYS A 847 6.15 -19.33 -45.59
C LYS A 847 5.89 -18.57 -46.90
N LEU A 848 6.44 -19.06 -48.01
CA LEU A 848 6.04 -18.81 -49.40
C LEU A 848 6.33 -20.15 -50.11
N LYS A 849 5.47 -20.80 -50.88
CA LYS A 849 4.31 -20.46 -51.72
C LYS A 849 3.62 -21.81 -52.04
N ARG A 850 2.34 -21.80 -52.41
CA ARG A 850 1.88 -22.43 -53.66
C ARG A 850 0.40 -22.13 -53.91
N ASP A 851 0.17 -21.67 -55.14
CA ASP A 851 -1.03 -21.65 -55.99
C ASP A 851 -2.39 -21.25 -55.42
#